data_AF-A0A1F5NKK9-F1
#
_entry.id   AF-A0A1F5NKK9-F1
#
_cell.length_a   1.000
_cell.length_b   1.000
_cell.length_c   1.000
_cell.angle_alpha   90.00
_cell.angle_beta   90.00
_cell.angle_gamma   90.00
#
_symmetry.space_group_name_H-M   'P 1'
#
loop_
_entity.id
_entity.type
_entity.pdbx_description
1 polymer ?
#
loop_
_entity_poly.entity_id
_entity_poly.type
_entity_poly.pdbx_seq_one_letter_code
_entity_poly.pdbx_strand_id
1 'polypeptide(L)'
;MENLSMNSLINLNKRLYLQMLALAIIGYFAASRVIQDIYYRGKFSDYIADAFAGHVPRPEPLEIPFYFAGFLVIPVLAAVLCWFYEKNILKYVLAGVFLVALVKIFPLLSRLDLPDFEIYGIYLKTKGAGQALYLLFTKRIFVLRAAMAAAVIFYFLVRYFWKPAWAQSAFRFDSSKLRPKLEPAILIFIGLLLFHPNLPYDEGHYNFMIGTVHDMISGKPLLYETSNQYGILNMYFLHAIFSLAGRVSYAGFSLVIFFCYYAYYLALYFFIKTWLKSNLFALTGLGIIVAVTYFLQVSPTLTAFHFPAMSPFRLGMYVPVLFLLHRYFTTRSSKMREAAIMLSAAAVFWNFDTGASLAIAVYLTLGAAAWFEKQGLQEKLKWLVLLFGKFVLYGLSVFGLLNLLNYWRFGAVPDWIGNLERSLLHARGLAQIPLSLFGFFEVFVFVYLSTMLYFLYQKKQGRQIDPILFFLAVYGAFSFTYYIGVSAWNVFYQVSVPLILIALYFSYHYLETKLVASIFAALLFFAAFVWAAKIPVELAHRDYRDFGQDHYYDNRDPGLRADAKILRENYAALPRYPLMHANGTKLLIYAGRANWLPIYDFYQANARKTMRPLISMVKSEKPEYIFIGTETDEEIEYFTAAILADYELRESLNTLDVYQRKN
;
A
#
# COMPACT_ATOMS: atom_id res chain seq x y z
N MET A 1 19.71 -6.09 -51.84
CA MET A 1 19.19 -5.28 -50.72
C MET A 1 17.69 -5.17 -50.90
N GLU A 2 16.96 -6.09 -50.25
CA GLU A 2 15.53 -6.27 -50.42
C GLU A 2 14.73 -5.11 -49.82
N ASN A 3 13.60 -4.80 -50.48
CA ASN A 3 12.60 -3.81 -50.09
C ASN A 3 12.12 -4.00 -48.65
N LEU A 4 12.74 -3.28 -47.70
CA LEU A 4 12.15 -3.00 -46.40
C LEU A 4 10.90 -2.12 -46.62
N SER A 5 9.72 -2.74 -46.66
CA SER A 5 8.44 -2.03 -46.76
C SER A 5 8.37 -0.87 -45.75
N MET A 6 7.72 0.24 -46.08
CA MET A 6 7.57 1.40 -45.18
C MET A 6 6.97 1.01 -43.80
N ASN A 7 6.21 -0.08 -43.75
CA ASN A 7 5.72 -0.70 -42.51
C ASN A 7 6.83 -1.33 -41.64
N SER A 8 7.88 -1.91 -42.23
CA SER A 8 9.03 -2.43 -41.48
C SER A 8 9.88 -1.30 -40.88
N LEU A 9 10.07 -0.18 -41.60
CA LEU A 9 10.74 1.02 -41.08
C LEU A 9 9.96 1.69 -39.93
N ILE A 10 8.64 1.85 -40.07
CA ILE A 10 7.78 2.39 -39.00
C ILE A 10 7.78 1.47 -37.76
N ASN A 11 7.80 0.15 -37.94
CA ASN A 11 7.87 -0.81 -36.84
C ASN A 11 9.27 -0.89 -36.20
N LEU A 12 10.34 -0.72 -36.97
CA LEU A 12 11.72 -0.65 -36.49
C LEU A 12 11.88 0.56 -35.54
N ASN A 13 11.36 1.73 -35.94
CA ASN A 13 11.42 2.95 -35.14
C ASN A 13 10.65 2.83 -33.81
N LYS A 14 9.54 2.09 -33.78
CA LYS A 14 8.77 1.84 -32.55
C LYS A 14 9.49 0.91 -31.58
N ARG A 15 10.05 -0.19 -32.07
CA ARG A 15 10.79 -1.16 -31.24
C ARG A 15 12.06 -0.52 -30.68
N LEU A 16 12.77 0.23 -31.51
CA LEU A 16 13.93 1.00 -31.09
C LEU A 16 13.57 2.01 -30.00
N TYR A 17 12.47 2.77 -30.18
CA TYR A 17 12.02 3.73 -29.18
C TYR A 17 11.71 3.07 -27.83
N LEU A 18 11.03 1.92 -27.79
CA LEU A 18 10.78 1.21 -26.54
C LEU A 18 12.06 0.70 -25.86
N GLN A 19 13.06 0.27 -26.64
CA GLN A 19 14.37 -0.11 -26.10
C GLN A 19 15.10 1.11 -25.51
N MET A 20 15.07 2.24 -26.22
CA MET A 20 15.66 3.50 -25.74
C MET A 20 14.90 4.06 -24.55
N LEU A 21 13.58 3.83 -24.45
CA LEU A 21 12.77 4.19 -23.29
C LEU A 21 13.22 3.41 -22.06
N ALA A 22 13.41 2.09 -22.17
CA ALA A 22 13.93 1.28 -21.07
C ALA A 22 15.32 1.74 -20.62
N LEU A 23 16.22 2.05 -21.57
CA LEU A 23 17.55 2.58 -21.27
C LEU A 23 17.49 3.97 -20.60
N ALA A 24 16.60 4.84 -21.07
CA ALA A 24 16.40 6.18 -20.51
C ALA A 24 15.87 6.11 -19.07
N ILE A 25 14.99 5.16 -18.74
CA ILE A 25 14.50 4.95 -17.37
C ILE A 25 15.67 4.63 -16.44
N ILE A 26 16.46 3.62 -16.82
CA ILE A 26 17.62 3.16 -16.03
C ILE A 26 18.62 4.30 -15.84
N GLY A 27 18.98 4.98 -16.94
CA GLY A 27 19.93 6.11 -16.90
C GLY A 27 19.41 7.28 -16.07
N TYR A 28 18.12 7.60 -16.16
CA TYR A 28 17.50 8.70 -15.43
C TYR A 28 17.50 8.45 -13.92
N PHE A 29 17.05 7.28 -13.46
CA PHE A 29 17.00 6.98 -12.02
C PHE A 29 18.39 6.80 -11.42
N ALA A 30 19.33 6.20 -12.16
CA ALA A 30 20.73 6.15 -11.74
C ALA A 30 21.33 7.55 -11.55
N ALA A 31 21.13 8.45 -12.52
CA ALA A 31 21.59 9.83 -12.42
C ALA A 31 20.90 10.60 -11.28
N SER A 32 19.58 10.43 -11.14
CA SER A 32 18.78 11.07 -10.09
C SER A 32 19.27 10.66 -8.70
N ARG A 33 19.60 9.38 -8.50
CA ARG A 33 20.16 8.91 -7.23
C ARG A 33 21.53 9.50 -6.95
N VAL A 34 22.42 9.52 -7.94
CA VAL A 34 23.76 10.13 -7.77
C VAL A 34 23.66 11.62 -7.43
N ILE A 35 22.74 12.35 -8.06
CA ILE A 35 22.49 13.77 -7.75
C ILE A 35 21.99 13.94 -6.32
N GLN A 36 21.08 13.08 -5.85
CA GLN A 36 20.59 13.10 -4.47
C GLN A 36 21.72 12.82 -3.49
N ASP A 37 22.52 11.77 -3.72
CA ASP A 37 23.68 11.45 -2.88
C ASP A 37 24.67 12.62 -2.79
N ILE A 38 24.91 13.34 -3.88
CA ILE A 38 25.77 14.53 -3.89
C ILE A 38 25.14 15.67 -3.09
N TYR A 39 23.84 15.91 -3.27
CA TYR A 39 23.14 17.01 -2.60
C TYR A 39 23.07 16.83 -1.08
N TYR A 40 22.94 15.59 -0.62
CA TYR A 40 22.70 15.24 0.79
C TYR A 40 23.95 14.89 1.60
N ARG A 41 25.11 14.66 0.97
CA ARG A 41 26.38 14.44 1.69
C ARG A 41 26.67 15.58 2.67
N GLY A 42 26.56 15.29 3.98
CA GLY A 42 26.95 16.18 5.07
C GLY A 42 25.95 17.28 5.46
N LYS A 43 24.70 17.25 4.97
CA LYS A 43 23.71 18.34 5.21
C LYS A 43 22.56 17.99 6.16
N PHE A 44 22.50 16.78 6.70
CA PHE A 44 21.43 16.43 7.64
C PHE A 44 21.83 16.84 9.06
N SER A 45 21.17 17.92 9.51
CA SER A 45 21.37 18.55 10.81
C SER A 45 20.69 17.79 11.95
N ASP A 46 21.24 17.95 13.15
CA ASP A 46 20.72 17.51 14.45
C ASP A 46 19.23 17.80 14.68
N TYR A 47 18.66 18.82 14.01
CA TYR A 47 17.23 19.17 14.07
C TYR A 47 16.26 18.03 13.71
N ILE A 48 16.64 17.12 12.80
CA ILE A 48 15.78 15.96 12.47
C ILE A 48 16.05 14.79 13.42
N ALA A 49 17.29 14.64 13.91
CA ALA A 49 17.62 13.66 14.95
C ALA A 49 16.89 13.96 16.27
N ASP A 50 16.75 15.24 16.64
CA ASP A 50 16.04 15.69 17.84
C ASP A 50 14.51 15.48 17.77
N ALA A 51 13.95 15.35 16.55
CA ALA A 51 12.52 15.13 16.35
C ALA A 51 12.11 13.65 16.50
N PHE A 52 13.05 12.72 16.43
CA PHE A 52 12.79 11.27 16.41
C PHE A 52 13.72 10.55 17.38
N ALA A 53 13.20 10.19 18.56
CA ALA A 53 13.93 9.32 19.50
C ALA A 53 14.15 7.94 18.84
N GLY A 54 15.41 7.59 18.58
CA GLY A 54 15.83 6.25 18.17
C GLY A 54 15.65 5.85 16.70
N HIS A 55 14.92 6.61 15.87
CA HIS A 55 14.79 6.32 14.43
C HIS A 55 15.58 7.34 13.62
N VAL A 56 16.74 6.96 13.07
CA VAL A 56 17.51 7.85 12.17
C VAL A 56 16.70 8.05 10.89
N PRO A 57 16.08 9.23 10.68
CA PRO A 57 15.39 9.49 9.44
C PRO A 57 16.44 9.68 8.35
N ARG A 58 16.25 9.02 7.21
CA ARG A 58 16.97 9.34 5.98
C ARG A 58 15.98 10.03 5.06
N PRO A 59 15.69 11.32 5.28
CA PRO A 59 14.74 12.03 4.45
C PRO A 59 15.31 12.12 3.03
N GLU A 60 14.61 11.55 2.07
CA GLU A 60 14.93 11.63 0.65
C GLU A 60 13.87 12.49 -0.06
N PRO A 61 13.69 13.79 0.30
CA PRO A 61 12.55 14.60 -0.13
C PRO A 61 12.51 14.87 -1.65
N LEU A 62 13.57 14.53 -2.38
CA LEU A 62 13.65 14.66 -3.83
C LEU A 62 13.24 13.38 -4.58
N GLU A 63 13.03 12.24 -3.90
CA GLU A 63 12.64 10.99 -4.57
C GLU A 63 11.29 11.11 -5.28
N ILE A 64 10.27 11.64 -4.61
CA ILE A 64 8.94 11.83 -5.20
C ILE A 64 8.97 12.91 -6.32
N PRO A 65 9.57 14.10 -6.14
CA PRO A 65 9.74 15.07 -7.22
C PRO A 65 10.49 14.52 -8.44
N PHE A 66 11.62 13.83 -8.25
CA PHE A 66 12.37 13.22 -9.36
C PHE A 66 11.60 12.07 -10.00
N TYR A 67 10.86 11.29 -9.24
CA TYR A 67 9.96 10.29 -9.81
C TYR A 67 8.95 10.91 -10.79
N PHE A 68 8.25 11.99 -10.41
CA PHE A 68 7.31 12.66 -11.30
C PHE A 68 7.99 13.39 -12.46
N ALA A 69 9.14 14.04 -12.23
CA ALA A 69 9.92 14.65 -13.30
C ALA A 69 10.35 13.62 -14.36
N GLY A 70 10.65 12.38 -13.92
CA GLY A 70 10.93 11.25 -14.80
C GLY A 70 9.83 11.01 -15.84
N PHE A 71 8.55 11.17 -15.48
CA PHE A 71 7.45 10.98 -16.44
C PHE A 71 7.44 11.98 -17.61
N LEU A 72 8.12 13.13 -17.46
CA LEU A 72 8.29 14.14 -18.51
C LEU A 72 9.65 14.00 -19.20
N VAL A 73 10.72 13.75 -18.45
CA VAL A 73 12.10 13.75 -18.95
C VAL A 73 12.43 12.47 -19.71
N ILE A 74 12.00 11.30 -19.22
CA ILE A 74 12.35 10.00 -19.78
C ILE A 74 11.90 9.84 -21.25
N PRO A 75 10.66 10.21 -21.64
CA PRO A 75 10.24 10.13 -23.05
C PRO A 75 11.08 11.00 -23.99
N VAL A 76 11.56 12.17 -23.51
CA VAL A 76 12.44 13.07 -24.26
C VAL A 76 13.84 12.48 -24.37
N LEU A 77 14.40 11.97 -23.28
CA LEU A 77 15.68 11.26 -23.28
C LEU A 77 15.66 10.06 -24.24
N ALA A 78 14.57 9.28 -24.26
CA ALA A 78 14.41 8.17 -25.18
C ALA A 78 14.45 8.62 -26.65
N ALA A 79 13.83 9.76 -26.98
CA ALA A 79 13.88 10.33 -28.32
C ALA A 79 15.30 10.79 -28.70
N VAL A 80 16.03 11.41 -27.77
CA VAL A 80 17.43 11.80 -27.97
C VAL A 80 18.33 10.57 -28.18
N LEU A 81 18.13 9.50 -27.40
CA LEU A 81 18.86 8.25 -27.56
C LEU A 81 18.57 7.57 -28.91
N CYS A 82 17.32 7.59 -29.38
CA CYS A 82 16.96 7.15 -30.73
C CYS A 82 17.75 7.94 -31.79
N TRP A 83 17.78 9.28 -31.66
CA TRP A 83 18.54 10.13 -32.58
C TRP A 83 20.04 9.81 -32.57
N PHE A 84 20.65 9.61 -31.39
CA PHE A 84 22.05 9.18 -31.28
C PHE A 84 22.31 7.81 -31.91
N TYR A 85 21.36 6.88 -31.78
CA TYR A 85 21.45 5.57 -32.41
C TYR A 85 21.42 5.70 -33.93
N GLU A 86 20.47 6.46 -34.50
CA GLU A 86 20.37 6.73 -35.94
C GLU A 86 21.61 7.42 -36.51
N LYS A 87 22.29 8.24 -35.70
CA LYS A 87 23.57 8.89 -36.08
C LYS A 87 24.80 8.01 -35.87
N ASN A 88 24.67 6.77 -35.39
CA ASN A 88 25.78 5.89 -35.01
C ASN A 88 26.73 6.47 -33.93
N ILE A 89 26.27 7.46 -33.16
CA ILE A 89 27.05 8.14 -32.11
C ILE A 89 26.85 7.44 -30.76
N LEU A 90 25.73 6.74 -30.56
CA LEU A 90 25.36 6.13 -29.27
C LEU A 90 26.46 5.22 -28.68
N LYS A 91 27.17 4.46 -29.52
CA LYS A 91 28.27 3.59 -29.07
C LYS A 91 29.41 4.36 -28.38
N TYR A 92 29.72 5.57 -28.85
CA TYR A 92 30.75 6.43 -28.26
C TYR A 92 30.27 7.06 -26.96
N VAL A 93 28.98 7.45 -26.90
CA VAL A 93 28.35 7.96 -25.67
C VAL A 93 28.35 6.88 -24.59
N LEU A 94 27.92 5.66 -24.93
CA LEU A 94 27.91 4.53 -24.00
C LEU A 94 29.33 4.15 -23.56
N ALA A 95 30.31 4.16 -24.46
CA ALA A 95 31.71 3.92 -24.11
C ALA A 95 32.24 4.99 -23.14
N GLY A 96 31.92 6.27 -23.37
CA GLY A 96 32.30 7.37 -22.47
C GLY A 96 31.66 7.24 -21.09
N VAL A 97 30.36 6.93 -21.02
CA VAL A 97 29.66 6.67 -19.75
C VAL A 97 30.26 5.47 -19.03
N PHE A 98 30.53 4.38 -19.75
CA PHE A 98 31.17 3.19 -19.18
C PHE A 98 32.56 3.51 -18.64
N LEU A 99 33.37 4.30 -19.35
CA LEU A 99 34.71 4.69 -18.91
C LEU A 99 34.65 5.56 -17.64
N VAL A 100 33.73 6.52 -17.58
CA VAL A 100 33.50 7.35 -16.38
C VAL A 100 33.00 6.51 -15.21
N ALA A 101 32.07 5.59 -15.45
CA ALA A 101 31.58 4.65 -14.46
C ALA A 101 32.72 3.76 -13.93
N LEU A 102 33.58 3.25 -14.81
CA LEU A 102 34.72 2.41 -14.43
C LEU A 102 35.73 3.21 -13.58
N VAL A 103 36.00 4.47 -13.92
CA VAL A 103 36.92 5.33 -13.14
C VAL A 103 36.34 5.74 -11.78
N LYS A 104 35.02 5.98 -11.68
CA LYS A 104 34.39 6.52 -10.46
C LYS A 104 33.76 5.46 -9.55
N ILE A 105 33.27 4.35 -10.11
CA ILE A 105 32.51 3.30 -9.40
C ILE A 105 33.40 2.12 -9.04
N PHE A 106 34.39 1.76 -9.86
CA PHE A 106 35.30 0.64 -9.56
C PHE A 106 36.05 0.78 -8.23
N PRO A 107 36.56 1.97 -7.83
CA PRO A 107 37.18 2.16 -6.51
C PRO A 107 36.19 2.05 -5.34
N LEU A 108 34.89 2.19 -5.62
CA LEU A 108 33.81 2.04 -4.64
C LEU A 108 33.40 0.57 -4.50
N LEU A 109 33.34 -0.17 -5.63
CA LEU A 109 33.07 -1.61 -5.68
C LEU A 109 34.21 -2.42 -5.06
N SER A 110 35.46 -1.97 -5.19
CA SER A 110 36.62 -2.62 -4.54
C SER A 110 36.67 -2.43 -3.03
N ARG A 111 35.78 -1.61 -2.45
CA ARG A 111 35.60 -1.40 -1.00
C ARG A 111 34.35 -2.08 -0.46
N LEU A 112 33.61 -2.81 -1.30
CA LEU A 112 32.51 -3.64 -0.82
C LEU A 112 33.12 -4.87 -0.14
N ASP A 113 32.94 -4.97 1.16
CA ASP A 113 33.24 -6.19 1.89
C ASP A 113 32.46 -7.36 1.26
N LEU A 114 33.18 -8.44 0.98
CA LEU A 114 32.57 -9.69 0.56
C LEU A 114 31.58 -10.14 1.65
N PRO A 115 30.43 -10.74 1.30
CA PRO A 115 29.48 -11.20 2.29
C PRO A 115 30.18 -12.14 3.28
N ASP A 116 30.02 -11.87 4.57
CA ASP A 116 30.59 -12.70 5.62
C ASP A 116 29.91 -14.09 5.60
N PHE A 117 30.56 -15.04 4.94
CA PHE A 117 30.08 -16.41 4.79
C PHE A 117 30.04 -17.16 6.12
N GLU A 118 30.73 -16.66 7.16
CA GLU A 118 30.75 -17.24 8.49
C GLU A 118 29.37 -17.16 9.16
N ILE A 119 28.65 -16.05 8.97
CA ILE A 119 27.28 -15.85 9.47
C ILE A 119 26.32 -16.92 8.92
N TYR A 120 26.46 -17.27 7.64
CA TYR A 120 25.65 -18.31 7.01
C TYR A 120 26.02 -19.72 7.50
N GLY A 121 27.30 -19.96 7.77
CA GLY A 121 27.79 -21.19 8.39
C GLY A 121 27.28 -21.38 9.83
N ILE A 122 27.33 -20.31 10.65
CA ILE A 122 26.80 -20.30 12.02
C ILE A 122 25.28 -20.56 12.01
N TYR A 123 24.54 -19.92 11.10
CA TYR A 123 23.11 -20.11 10.95
C TYR A 123 22.73 -21.55 10.54
N LEU A 124 23.44 -22.14 9.57
CA LEU A 124 23.24 -23.52 9.15
C LEU A 124 23.55 -24.52 10.28
N LYS A 125 24.57 -24.22 11.09
CA LYS A 125 24.97 -25.02 12.25
C LYS A 125 23.97 -24.92 13.41
N THR A 126 23.36 -23.75 13.64
CA THR A 126 22.37 -23.53 14.72
C THR A 126 20.96 -24.01 14.40
N LYS A 127 20.53 -23.92 13.13
CA LYS A 127 19.17 -24.36 12.73
C LYS A 127 19.13 -25.76 12.12
N GLY A 128 20.27 -26.30 11.67
CA GLY A 128 20.34 -27.58 10.96
C GLY A 128 19.91 -27.45 9.49
N ALA A 129 20.51 -28.26 8.61
CA ALA A 129 20.34 -28.13 7.15
C ALA A 129 18.88 -28.25 6.69
N GLY A 130 18.09 -29.17 7.27
CA GLY A 130 16.69 -29.37 6.92
C GLY A 130 15.78 -28.20 7.30
N GLN A 131 15.92 -27.65 8.51
CA GLN A 131 15.15 -26.49 8.94
C GLN A 131 15.66 -25.20 8.28
N ALA A 132 16.96 -25.10 8.01
CA ALA A 132 17.52 -24.01 7.23
C ALA A 132 17.03 -24.02 5.77
N LEU A 133 16.95 -25.19 5.13
CA LEU A 133 16.33 -25.40 3.82
C LEU A 133 14.85 -25.07 3.86
N TYR A 134 14.09 -25.59 4.83
CA TYR A 134 12.69 -25.25 5.03
C TYR A 134 12.49 -23.74 5.19
N LEU A 135 13.28 -23.07 6.03
CA LEU A 135 13.24 -21.62 6.22
C LEU A 135 13.69 -20.86 4.96
N LEU A 136 14.64 -21.38 4.18
CA LEU A 136 15.03 -20.82 2.88
C LEU A 136 13.87 -20.92 1.88
N PHE A 137 13.30 -22.11 1.68
CA PHE A 137 12.20 -22.36 0.75
C PHE A 137 10.87 -21.71 1.16
N THR A 138 10.71 -21.36 2.43
CA THR A 138 9.52 -20.66 2.93
C THR A 138 9.74 -19.15 3.11
N LYS A 139 10.98 -18.66 3.18
CA LYS A 139 11.31 -17.23 3.27
C LYS A 139 10.82 -16.48 2.03
N ARG A 140 10.12 -15.37 2.27
CA ARG A 140 9.41 -14.56 1.26
C ARG A 140 10.30 -14.18 0.07
N ILE A 141 11.53 -13.70 0.34
CA ILE A 141 12.48 -13.25 -0.67
C ILE A 141 12.96 -14.40 -1.56
N PHE A 142 13.16 -15.59 -0.99
CA PHE A 142 13.57 -16.76 -1.77
C PHE A 142 12.45 -17.23 -2.69
N VAL A 143 11.21 -17.37 -2.17
CA VAL A 143 10.03 -17.73 -2.98
C VAL A 143 9.86 -16.75 -4.14
N LEU A 144 10.00 -15.44 -3.88
CA LEU A 144 9.94 -14.42 -4.92
C LEU A 144 11.04 -14.62 -5.98
N ARG A 145 12.31 -14.80 -5.57
CA ARG A 145 13.44 -15.02 -6.51
C ARG A 145 13.27 -16.30 -7.31
N ALA A 146 12.84 -17.39 -6.68
CA ALA A 146 12.58 -18.67 -7.33
C ALA A 146 11.42 -18.56 -8.32
N ALA A 147 10.31 -17.92 -7.93
CA ALA A 147 9.18 -17.66 -8.80
C ALA A 147 9.57 -16.79 -10.00
N MET A 148 10.39 -15.75 -9.79
CA MET A 148 10.91 -14.91 -10.87
C MET A 148 11.84 -15.69 -11.81
N ALA A 149 12.79 -16.47 -11.27
CA ALA A 149 13.69 -17.29 -12.07
C ALA A 149 12.90 -18.30 -12.91
N ALA A 150 11.92 -18.97 -12.30
CA ALA A 150 11.07 -19.92 -12.99
C ALA A 150 10.18 -19.24 -14.03
N ALA A 151 9.64 -18.04 -13.77
CA ALA A 151 8.90 -17.25 -14.74
C ALA A 151 9.77 -16.86 -15.94
N VAL A 152 11.04 -16.49 -15.74
CA VAL A 152 11.99 -16.19 -16.83
C VAL A 152 12.29 -17.45 -17.64
N ILE A 153 12.55 -18.59 -17.00
CA ILE A 153 12.75 -19.86 -17.70
C ILE A 153 11.51 -20.21 -18.52
N PHE A 154 10.32 -20.10 -17.93
CA PHE A 154 9.07 -20.42 -18.61
C PHE A 154 8.77 -19.45 -19.76
N TYR A 155 9.09 -18.16 -19.61
CA TYR A 155 9.06 -17.19 -20.70
C TYR A 155 9.86 -17.71 -21.90
N PHE A 156 11.11 -18.15 -21.69
CA PHE A 156 11.96 -18.65 -22.77
C PHE A 156 11.48 -19.99 -23.33
N LEU A 157 10.99 -20.91 -22.50
CA LEU A 157 10.42 -22.19 -22.95
C LEU A 157 9.21 -21.96 -23.84
N VAL A 158 8.26 -21.14 -23.40
CA VAL A 158 7.10 -20.76 -24.21
C VAL A 158 7.57 -20.03 -25.47
N ARG A 159 8.51 -19.10 -25.35
CA ARG A 159 9.10 -18.41 -26.50
C ARG A 159 9.81 -19.36 -27.48
N TYR A 160 10.26 -20.53 -27.08
CA TYR A 160 10.88 -21.48 -28.00
C TYR A 160 9.85 -22.44 -28.60
N PHE A 161 8.94 -22.96 -27.77
CA PHE A 161 8.02 -24.04 -28.12
C PHE A 161 6.57 -23.60 -28.42
N TRP A 162 6.26 -22.29 -28.45
CA TRP A 162 4.90 -21.77 -28.64
C TRP A 162 4.20 -22.31 -29.90
N LYS A 163 2.97 -22.80 -29.72
CA LYS A 163 2.03 -23.09 -30.81
C LYS A 163 0.75 -22.26 -30.64
N PRO A 164 0.27 -21.54 -31.68
CA PRO A 164 -0.93 -20.69 -31.61
C PRO A 164 -2.21 -21.45 -31.19
N ALA A 165 -2.29 -22.75 -31.45
CA ALA A 165 -3.43 -23.60 -31.12
C ALA A 165 -3.76 -23.64 -29.62
N TRP A 166 -2.77 -23.44 -28.73
CA TRP A 166 -3.01 -23.47 -27.28
C TRP A 166 -3.76 -22.23 -26.80
N ALA A 167 -3.43 -21.04 -27.33
CA ALA A 167 -4.16 -19.80 -27.04
C ALA A 167 -5.62 -19.90 -27.50
N GLN A 168 -5.87 -20.44 -28.69
CA GLN A 168 -7.23 -20.66 -29.19
C GLN A 168 -8.03 -21.67 -28.34
N SER A 169 -7.35 -22.67 -27.76
CA SER A 169 -7.98 -23.64 -26.87
C SER A 169 -8.36 -23.04 -25.51
N ALA A 170 -7.59 -22.07 -25.01
CA ALA A 170 -7.90 -21.38 -23.76
C ALA A 170 -9.25 -20.63 -23.84
N PHE A 171 -9.54 -19.96 -24.95
CA PHE A 171 -10.83 -19.27 -25.17
C PHE A 171 -12.05 -20.20 -25.25
N ARG A 172 -11.87 -21.52 -25.44
CA ARG A 172 -12.97 -22.48 -25.43
C ARG A 172 -13.61 -22.66 -24.05
N PHE A 173 -12.94 -22.23 -22.98
CA PHE A 173 -13.52 -22.22 -21.63
C PHE A 173 -14.71 -21.26 -21.53
N ASP A 174 -14.66 -20.11 -22.21
CA ASP A 174 -15.72 -19.10 -22.13
C ASP A 174 -17.07 -19.59 -22.70
N SER A 175 -17.03 -20.58 -23.61
CA SER A 175 -18.21 -21.23 -24.21
C SER A 175 -18.58 -22.59 -23.57
N SER A 176 -17.87 -23.02 -22.52
CA SER A 176 -18.10 -24.32 -21.88
C SER A 176 -19.40 -24.38 -21.07
N LYS A 177 -20.12 -25.51 -21.16
CA LYS A 177 -21.30 -25.80 -20.32
C LYS A 177 -20.95 -25.99 -18.83
N LEU A 178 -19.68 -26.25 -18.49
CA LEU A 178 -19.21 -26.39 -17.11
C LEU A 178 -19.01 -25.04 -16.41
N ARG A 179 -18.85 -23.96 -17.18
CA ARG A 179 -18.59 -22.60 -16.69
C ARG A 179 -19.55 -22.12 -15.59
N PRO A 180 -20.89 -22.14 -15.77
CA PRO A 180 -21.81 -21.61 -14.74
C PRO A 180 -21.77 -22.40 -13.43
N LYS A 181 -21.25 -23.63 -13.43
CA LYS A 181 -21.05 -24.42 -12.20
C LYS A 181 -19.70 -24.14 -11.54
N LEU A 182 -18.63 -24.00 -12.35
CA LEU A 182 -17.27 -23.78 -11.84
C LEU A 182 -17.05 -22.38 -11.31
N GLU A 183 -17.67 -21.36 -11.90
CA GLU A 183 -17.47 -19.96 -11.49
C GLU A 183 -17.88 -19.72 -10.01
N PRO A 184 -19.11 -20.04 -9.56
CA PRO A 184 -19.47 -19.91 -8.15
C PRO A 184 -18.57 -20.74 -7.23
N ALA A 185 -18.20 -21.96 -7.65
CA ALA A 185 -17.32 -22.84 -6.88
C ALA A 185 -15.93 -22.22 -6.67
N ILE A 186 -15.35 -21.59 -7.69
CA ILE A 186 -14.07 -20.89 -7.57
C ILE A 186 -14.19 -19.68 -6.63
N LEU A 187 -15.27 -18.90 -6.74
CA LEU A 187 -15.47 -17.73 -5.86
C LEU A 187 -15.69 -18.13 -4.39
N ILE A 188 -16.37 -19.25 -4.15
CA ILE A 188 -16.51 -19.84 -2.81
C ILE A 188 -15.15 -20.36 -2.33
N PHE A 189 -14.41 -21.07 -3.18
CA PHE A 189 -13.08 -21.58 -2.86
C PHE A 189 -12.11 -20.46 -2.48
N ILE A 190 -12.14 -19.32 -3.18
CA ILE A 190 -11.36 -18.14 -2.79
C ILE A 190 -11.79 -17.64 -1.40
N GLY A 191 -13.09 -17.59 -1.10
CA GLY A 191 -13.58 -17.24 0.24
C GLY A 191 -13.03 -18.17 1.33
N LEU A 192 -13.11 -19.49 1.10
CA LEU A 192 -12.57 -20.51 2.01
C LEU A 192 -11.06 -20.41 2.17
N LEU A 193 -10.33 -20.13 1.08
CA LEU A 193 -8.89 -19.92 1.12
C LEU A 193 -8.49 -18.69 1.92
N LEU A 194 -9.26 -17.61 1.88
CA LEU A 194 -8.98 -16.39 2.63
C LEU A 194 -9.39 -16.51 4.09
N PHE A 195 -10.43 -17.30 4.38
CA PHE A 195 -10.94 -17.42 5.74
C PHE A 195 -9.93 -18.08 6.68
N HIS A 196 -9.58 -17.39 7.75
CA HIS A 196 -8.70 -17.91 8.80
C HIS A 196 -9.51 -18.11 10.08
N PRO A 197 -9.73 -19.35 10.55
CA PRO A 197 -10.63 -19.64 11.67
C PRO A 197 -10.14 -19.02 12.99
N ASN A 198 -8.83 -18.87 13.17
CA ASN A 198 -8.24 -18.28 14.38
C ASN A 198 -8.29 -16.74 14.44
N LEU A 199 -8.76 -16.07 13.37
CA LEU A 199 -8.87 -14.60 13.29
C LEU A 199 -7.58 -13.85 13.71
N PRO A 200 -6.43 -14.14 13.05
CA PRO A 200 -5.13 -13.68 13.51
C PRO A 200 -4.98 -12.17 13.39
N TYR A 201 -4.21 -11.58 14.29
CA TYR A 201 -4.01 -10.13 14.38
C TYR A 201 -2.62 -9.78 14.92
N ASP A 202 -2.21 -8.53 14.69
CA ASP A 202 -1.01 -7.95 15.30
C ASP A 202 -1.40 -6.69 16.05
N GLU A 203 -1.15 -6.64 17.35
CA GLU A 203 -1.65 -5.56 18.20
C GLU A 203 -1.09 -4.20 17.82
N GLY A 204 0.22 -4.11 17.59
CA GLY A 204 0.88 -2.87 17.20
C GLY A 204 0.29 -2.30 15.91
N HIS A 205 0.12 -3.12 14.89
CA HIS A 205 -0.48 -2.67 13.64
C HIS A 205 -1.99 -2.40 13.73
N TYR A 206 -2.71 -3.05 14.64
CA TYR A 206 -4.15 -2.86 14.82
C TYR A 206 -4.47 -1.63 15.68
N ASN A 207 -3.63 -1.29 16.67
CA ASN A 207 -3.86 -0.21 17.64
C ASN A 207 -4.14 1.13 16.96
N PHE A 208 -3.48 1.40 15.83
CA PHE A 208 -3.74 2.59 15.02
C PHE A 208 -5.17 2.77 14.50
N MET A 209 -5.96 1.70 14.44
CA MET A 209 -7.35 1.75 13.99
C MET A 209 -8.28 1.38 15.14
N ILE A 210 -8.03 0.25 15.80
CA ILE A 210 -8.93 -0.28 16.82
C ILE A 210 -8.95 0.57 18.10
N GLY A 211 -7.81 1.14 18.49
CA GLY A 211 -7.72 2.01 19.65
C GLY A 211 -8.52 3.30 19.45
N THR A 212 -8.38 3.93 18.28
CA THR A 212 -9.20 5.10 17.91
C THR A 212 -10.69 4.78 17.91
N VAL A 213 -11.10 3.65 17.35
CA VAL A 213 -12.51 3.25 17.27
C VAL A 213 -13.09 2.94 18.65
N HIS A 214 -12.31 2.28 19.52
CA HIS A 214 -12.70 2.03 20.92
C HIS A 214 -12.90 3.33 21.70
N ASP A 215 -11.99 4.29 21.53
CA ASP A 215 -12.12 5.64 22.10
C ASP A 215 -13.39 6.35 21.58
N MET A 216 -13.69 6.26 20.28
CA MET A 216 -14.90 6.83 19.69
C MET A 216 -16.19 6.24 20.26
N ILE A 217 -16.26 4.91 20.40
CA ILE A 217 -17.41 4.22 21.00
C ILE A 217 -17.57 4.62 22.47
N SER A 218 -16.45 4.87 23.15
CA SER A 218 -16.43 5.37 24.52
C SER A 218 -16.69 6.89 24.63
N GLY A 219 -17.09 7.54 23.54
CA GLY A 219 -17.54 8.93 23.50
C GLY A 219 -16.45 9.97 23.23
N LYS A 220 -15.23 9.57 22.86
CA LYS A 220 -14.17 10.52 22.46
C LYS A 220 -14.34 10.92 20.99
N PRO A 221 -14.60 12.19 20.66
CA PRO A 221 -14.69 12.64 19.27
C PRO A 221 -13.38 12.42 18.49
N LEU A 222 -13.54 11.97 17.24
CA LEU A 222 -12.44 11.70 16.32
C LEU A 222 -11.68 12.99 15.97
N LEU A 223 -10.35 12.95 16.08
CA LEU A 223 -9.44 14.09 15.84
C LEU A 223 -9.63 15.29 16.77
N TYR A 224 -10.37 15.18 17.87
CA TYR A 224 -10.38 16.22 18.91
C TYR A 224 -9.75 15.68 20.19
N GLU A 225 -10.28 14.57 20.70
CA GLU A 225 -9.73 13.86 21.87
C GLU A 225 -9.03 12.56 21.49
N THR A 226 -9.12 12.17 20.22
CA THR A 226 -8.37 11.05 19.65
C THR A 226 -7.46 11.55 18.57
N SER A 227 -6.54 10.70 18.15
CA SER A 227 -5.74 10.96 16.98
C SER A 227 -5.83 9.82 15.97
N ASN A 228 -5.45 10.07 14.72
CA ASN A 228 -5.27 9.01 13.73
C ASN A 228 -4.30 9.43 12.62
N GLN A 229 -3.56 8.48 12.07
CA GLN A 229 -2.71 8.67 10.90
C GLN A 229 -3.36 8.16 9.59
N TYR A 230 -4.48 7.44 9.70
CA TYR A 230 -5.28 6.94 8.60
C TYR A 230 -6.51 7.82 8.36
N GLY A 231 -7.19 7.61 7.23
CA GLY A 231 -8.32 8.45 6.83
C GLY A 231 -9.56 8.34 7.73
N ILE A 232 -10.30 9.43 7.81
CA ILE A 232 -11.40 9.63 8.76
C ILE A 232 -12.62 8.77 8.44
N LEU A 233 -12.97 8.62 7.16
CA LEU A 233 -14.15 7.83 6.78
C LEU A 233 -13.98 6.34 7.08
N ASN A 234 -12.74 5.83 7.03
CA ASN A 234 -12.50 4.42 7.37
C ASN A 234 -12.70 4.18 8.89
N MET A 235 -12.41 5.18 9.74
CA MET A 235 -12.67 5.11 11.18
C MET A 235 -14.15 5.19 11.49
N TYR A 236 -14.90 6.07 10.81
CA TYR A 236 -16.36 6.08 10.94
C TYR A 236 -17.02 4.79 10.46
N PHE A 237 -16.48 4.17 9.41
CA PHE A 237 -16.94 2.86 8.95
C PHE A 237 -16.72 1.78 10.00
N LEU A 238 -15.53 1.70 10.61
CA LEU A 238 -15.27 0.75 11.70
C LEU A 238 -16.11 1.06 12.94
N HIS A 239 -16.23 2.33 13.31
CA HIS A 239 -17.09 2.78 14.41
C HIS A 239 -18.53 2.31 14.21
N ALA A 240 -19.09 2.44 13.01
CA ALA A 240 -20.44 1.96 12.70
C ALA A 240 -20.54 0.43 12.89
N ILE A 241 -19.58 -0.34 12.38
CA ILE A 241 -19.56 -1.81 12.52
C ILE A 241 -19.51 -2.21 14.01
N PHE A 242 -18.57 -1.66 14.77
CA PHE A 242 -18.37 -2.05 16.15
C PHE A 242 -19.43 -1.52 17.11
N SER A 243 -20.04 -0.37 16.79
CA SER A 243 -21.23 0.11 17.50
C SER A 243 -22.41 -0.85 17.34
N LEU A 244 -22.62 -1.39 16.12
CA LEU A 244 -23.64 -2.41 15.87
C LEU A 244 -23.33 -3.75 16.54
N ALA A 245 -22.04 -4.12 16.62
CA ALA A 245 -21.60 -5.34 17.29
C ALA A 245 -21.64 -5.23 18.83
N GLY A 246 -21.74 -4.02 19.39
CA GLY A 246 -21.78 -3.74 20.83
C GLY A 246 -20.45 -3.90 21.57
N ARG A 247 -19.38 -4.33 20.91
CA ARG A 247 -18.04 -4.50 21.51
C ARG A 247 -16.93 -4.42 20.46
N VAL A 248 -15.80 -3.84 20.85
CA VAL A 248 -14.57 -3.81 20.04
C VAL A 248 -13.68 -5.00 20.41
N SER A 249 -13.10 -5.67 19.40
CA SER A 249 -12.08 -6.71 19.62
C SER A 249 -11.17 -6.88 18.41
N TYR A 250 -9.92 -7.26 18.66
CA TYR A 250 -8.93 -7.50 17.61
C TYR A 250 -9.36 -8.60 16.64
N ALA A 251 -9.87 -9.73 17.17
CA ALA A 251 -10.45 -10.80 16.37
C ALA A 251 -11.65 -10.31 15.52
N GLY A 252 -12.50 -9.46 16.07
CA GLY A 252 -13.60 -8.82 15.34
C GLY A 252 -13.08 -7.95 14.19
N PHE A 253 -11.98 -7.23 14.40
CA PHE A 253 -11.38 -6.42 13.34
C PHE A 253 -10.73 -7.31 12.27
N SER A 254 -10.06 -8.39 12.65
CA SER A 254 -9.52 -9.38 11.70
C SER A 254 -10.62 -9.96 10.80
N LEU A 255 -11.81 -10.23 11.36
CA LEU A 255 -12.99 -10.64 10.59
C LEU A 255 -13.47 -9.56 9.61
N VAL A 256 -13.47 -8.29 9.99
CA VAL A 256 -13.76 -7.17 9.07
C VAL A 256 -12.74 -7.13 7.93
N ILE A 257 -11.45 -7.33 8.22
CA ILE A 257 -10.40 -7.37 7.19
C ILE A 257 -10.62 -8.55 6.23
N PHE A 258 -11.04 -9.72 6.73
CA PHE A 258 -11.47 -10.84 5.88
C PHE A 258 -12.58 -10.45 4.91
N PHE A 259 -13.66 -9.83 5.40
CA PHE A 259 -14.75 -9.39 4.53
C PHE A 259 -14.29 -8.33 3.52
N CYS A 260 -13.38 -7.43 3.91
CA CYS A 260 -12.79 -6.45 2.99
C CYS A 260 -11.99 -7.12 1.87
N TYR A 261 -11.14 -8.11 2.19
CA TYR A 261 -10.41 -8.88 1.18
C TYR A 261 -11.35 -9.62 0.24
N TYR A 262 -12.35 -10.31 0.80
CA TYR A 262 -13.29 -11.08 0.00
C TYR A 262 -14.10 -10.19 -0.95
N ALA A 263 -14.68 -9.11 -0.43
CA ALA A 263 -15.43 -8.13 -1.22
C ALA A 263 -14.54 -7.47 -2.30
N TYR A 264 -13.30 -7.13 -1.97
CA TYR A 264 -12.33 -6.56 -2.91
C TYR A 264 -12.04 -7.49 -4.09
N TYR A 265 -11.77 -8.77 -3.81
CA TYR A 265 -11.49 -9.76 -4.84
C TYR A 265 -12.71 -10.09 -5.71
N LEU A 266 -13.90 -10.20 -5.11
CA LEU A 266 -15.14 -10.34 -5.86
C LEU A 266 -15.39 -9.14 -6.77
N ALA A 267 -15.20 -7.92 -6.26
CA ALA A 267 -15.39 -6.71 -7.04
C ALA A 267 -14.40 -6.62 -8.20
N LEU A 268 -13.13 -6.99 -8.00
CA LEU A 268 -12.13 -7.06 -9.08
C LEU A 268 -12.49 -8.14 -10.12
N TYR A 269 -12.94 -9.31 -9.69
CA TYR A 269 -13.41 -10.35 -10.59
C TYR A 269 -14.53 -9.86 -11.51
N PHE A 270 -15.59 -9.28 -10.93
CA PHE A 270 -16.72 -8.75 -11.70
C PHE A 270 -16.33 -7.55 -12.56
N PHE A 271 -15.40 -6.72 -12.08
CA PHE A 271 -14.85 -5.64 -12.88
C PHE A 271 -14.12 -6.19 -14.11
N ILE A 272 -13.14 -7.09 -13.95
CA ILE A 272 -12.39 -7.67 -15.09
C ILE A 272 -13.35 -8.39 -16.06
N LYS A 273 -14.31 -9.15 -15.53
CA LYS A 273 -15.33 -9.85 -16.31
C LYS A 273 -16.18 -8.89 -17.14
N THR A 274 -16.59 -7.75 -16.59
CA THR A 274 -17.41 -6.76 -17.31
C THR A 274 -16.59 -5.89 -18.26
N TRP A 275 -15.33 -5.62 -17.90
CA TRP A 275 -14.39 -4.80 -18.67
C TRP A 275 -13.86 -5.55 -19.90
N LEU A 276 -13.23 -6.70 -19.70
CA LEU A 276 -12.64 -7.52 -20.77
C LEU A 276 -13.64 -8.49 -21.41
N LYS A 277 -14.85 -8.62 -20.84
CA LYS A 277 -15.92 -9.52 -21.34
C LYS A 277 -15.46 -10.98 -21.47
N SER A 278 -14.53 -11.42 -20.62
CA SER A 278 -14.02 -12.79 -20.61
C SER A 278 -13.96 -13.32 -19.17
N ASN A 279 -14.52 -14.51 -18.96
CA ASN A 279 -14.51 -15.18 -17.66
C ASN A 279 -13.15 -15.79 -17.40
N LEU A 280 -12.49 -16.34 -18.43
CA LEU A 280 -11.15 -16.87 -18.30
C LEU A 280 -10.17 -15.80 -17.78
N PHE A 281 -10.15 -14.63 -18.42
CA PHE A 281 -9.28 -13.53 -17.99
C PHE A 281 -9.68 -12.99 -16.60
N ALA A 282 -10.97 -13.00 -16.26
CA ALA A 282 -11.41 -12.64 -14.92
C ALA A 282 -10.93 -13.63 -13.85
N LEU A 283 -11.04 -14.94 -14.10
CA LEU A 283 -10.62 -15.98 -13.16
C LEU A 283 -9.09 -16.05 -13.03
N THR A 284 -8.37 -16.04 -14.15
CA THR A 284 -6.90 -16.05 -14.15
C THR A 284 -6.35 -14.75 -13.58
N GLY A 285 -6.94 -13.61 -13.93
CA GLY A 285 -6.61 -12.31 -13.35
C GLY A 285 -6.83 -12.28 -11.84
N LEU A 286 -7.97 -12.78 -11.36
CA LEU A 286 -8.24 -12.94 -9.94
C LEU A 286 -7.18 -13.83 -9.27
N GLY A 287 -6.84 -14.97 -9.86
CA GLY A 287 -5.81 -15.88 -9.35
C GLY A 287 -4.43 -15.23 -9.25
N ILE A 288 -4.02 -14.45 -10.25
CA ILE A 288 -2.76 -13.69 -10.22
C ILE A 288 -2.79 -12.61 -9.13
N ILE A 289 -3.89 -11.85 -9.06
CA ILE A 289 -4.03 -10.79 -8.05
C ILE A 289 -3.94 -11.39 -6.65
N VAL A 290 -4.70 -12.44 -6.35
CA VAL A 290 -4.65 -13.10 -5.03
C VAL A 290 -3.25 -13.65 -4.72
N ALA A 291 -2.57 -14.27 -5.69
CA ALA A 291 -1.18 -14.74 -5.49
C ALA A 291 -0.27 -13.58 -5.05
N VAL A 292 -0.34 -12.45 -5.75
CA VAL A 292 0.52 -11.29 -5.50
C VAL A 292 0.10 -10.56 -4.23
N THR A 293 -1.16 -10.20 -4.09
CA THR A 293 -1.64 -9.30 -3.02
C THR A 293 -1.95 -10.00 -1.71
N TYR A 294 -2.19 -11.32 -1.70
CA TYR A 294 -2.52 -12.07 -0.48
C TYR A 294 -1.39 -13.01 -0.03
N PHE A 295 -0.80 -13.78 -0.94
CA PHE A 295 0.16 -14.83 -0.58
C PHE A 295 1.62 -14.35 -0.60
N LEU A 296 1.98 -13.44 -1.52
CA LEU A 296 3.34 -12.93 -1.60
C LEU A 296 3.69 -11.97 -0.44
N GLN A 297 2.67 -11.36 0.16
CA GLN A 297 2.84 -10.36 1.22
C GLN A 297 3.26 -10.92 2.58
N VAL A 298 3.41 -12.24 2.72
CA VAL A 298 3.37 -12.91 4.03
C VAL A 298 4.56 -13.84 4.30
N SER A 299 5.00 -13.83 5.56
CA SER A 299 6.08 -14.63 6.14
C SER A 299 5.57 -16.03 6.28
N PRO A 300 6.43 -17.05 6.33
CA PRO A 300 5.96 -18.35 6.76
C PRO A 300 5.15 -18.35 8.06
N THR A 301 5.33 -17.34 8.92
CA THR A 301 4.76 -17.27 10.26
C THR A 301 3.74 -16.15 10.48
N LEU A 302 3.43 -15.35 9.46
CA LEU A 302 2.45 -14.26 9.58
C LEU A 302 1.31 -14.56 8.61
N THR A 303 0.26 -13.76 8.62
CA THR A 303 -0.83 -13.81 7.63
C THR A 303 -1.09 -12.41 7.09
N ALA A 304 -1.82 -12.31 5.98
CA ALA A 304 -2.34 -11.05 5.43
C ALA A 304 -3.08 -10.19 6.47
N PHE A 305 -3.73 -10.83 7.44
CA PHE A 305 -4.58 -10.18 8.42
C PHE A 305 -3.81 -9.36 9.45
N HIS A 306 -2.53 -9.66 9.69
CA HIS A 306 -1.72 -8.94 10.68
C HIS A 306 -1.45 -7.47 10.28
N PHE A 307 -1.62 -7.09 9.00
CA PHE A 307 -1.26 -5.75 8.52
C PHE A 307 -2.47 -5.04 7.89
N PRO A 308 -3.42 -4.50 8.67
CA PRO A 308 -4.63 -3.86 8.15
C PRO A 308 -4.31 -2.65 7.28
N ALA A 309 -3.21 -1.94 7.57
CA ALA A 309 -2.69 -0.82 6.78
C ALA A 309 -2.22 -1.21 5.36
N MET A 310 -2.06 -2.51 5.09
CA MET A 310 -1.65 -3.08 3.80
C MET A 310 -2.82 -3.79 3.09
N SER A 311 -4.00 -3.78 3.70
CA SER A 311 -5.17 -4.52 3.22
C SER A 311 -6.08 -3.66 2.32
N PRO A 312 -7.04 -4.29 1.62
CA PRO A 312 -8.09 -3.58 0.90
C PRO A 312 -8.95 -2.66 1.76
N PHE A 313 -8.93 -2.80 3.09
CA PHE A 313 -9.57 -1.83 3.98
C PHE A 313 -9.02 -0.42 3.75
N ARG A 314 -7.70 -0.27 3.61
CA ARG A 314 -7.05 1.00 3.32
C ARG A 314 -7.12 1.36 1.84
N LEU A 315 -6.74 0.39 0.99
CA LEU A 315 -6.41 0.65 -0.42
C LEU A 315 -7.56 0.34 -1.38
N GLY A 316 -8.61 -0.33 -0.94
CA GLY A 316 -9.62 -0.94 -1.82
C GLY A 316 -10.58 0.04 -2.50
N MET A 317 -10.62 1.31 -2.08
CA MET A 317 -11.57 2.31 -2.59
C MET A 317 -11.41 2.61 -4.09
N TYR A 318 -10.27 2.31 -4.70
CA TYR A 318 -10.14 2.46 -6.15
C TYR A 318 -11.01 1.49 -6.94
N VAL A 319 -11.38 0.32 -6.40
CA VAL A 319 -12.19 -0.68 -7.13
C VAL A 319 -13.62 -0.19 -7.40
N PRO A 320 -14.39 0.32 -6.41
CA PRO A 320 -15.70 0.89 -6.70
C PRO A 320 -15.61 2.12 -7.60
N VAL A 321 -14.57 2.96 -7.45
CA VAL A 321 -14.34 4.10 -8.37
C VAL A 321 -14.04 3.62 -9.78
N LEU A 322 -13.21 2.58 -9.94
CA LEU A 322 -12.88 1.96 -11.22
C LEU A 322 -14.13 1.39 -11.90
N PHE A 323 -15.03 0.75 -11.15
CA PHE A 323 -16.32 0.28 -11.68
C PHE A 323 -17.20 1.45 -12.13
N LEU A 324 -17.34 2.49 -11.32
CA LEU A 324 -18.11 3.69 -11.70
C LEU A 324 -17.51 4.41 -12.90
N LEU A 325 -16.18 4.46 -13.01
CA LEU A 325 -15.49 5.04 -14.16
C LEU A 325 -15.69 4.21 -15.43
N HIS A 326 -15.68 2.88 -15.33
CA HIS A 326 -16.05 2.02 -16.46
C HIS A 326 -17.51 2.26 -16.90
N ARG A 327 -18.43 2.44 -15.95
CA ARG A 327 -19.82 2.81 -16.24
C ARG A 327 -19.97 4.23 -16.77
N TYR A 328 -19.10 5.17 -16.38
CA TYR A 328 -19.05 6.53 -16.93
C TYR A 328 -18.88 6.52 -18.45
N PHE A 329 -17.98 5.68 -18.96
CA PHE A 329 -17.67 5.57 -20.38
C PHE A 329 -18.61 4.66 -21.16
N THR A 330 -19.15 3.62 -20.52
CA THR A 330 -20.04 2.65 -21.19
C THR A 330 -21.53 3.01 -21.14
N THR A 331 -21.93 3.92 -20.25
CA THR A 331 -23.34 4.33 -20.09
C THR A 331 -23.54 5.83 -20.27
N ARG A 332 -24.77 6.23 -20.64
CA ARG A 332 -25.18 7.65 -20.74
C ARG A 332 -25.82 8.20 -19.46
N SER A 333 -25.77 7.47 -18.34
CA SER A 333 -26.43 7.88 -17.09
C SER A 333 -25.67 9.02 -16.40
N SER A 334 -26.29 10.20 -16.29
CA SER A 334 -25.73 11.34 -15.55
C SER A 334 -25.44 11.00 -14.10
N LYS A 335 -26.33 10.24 -13.44
CA LYS A 335 -26.16 9.80 -12.04
C LYS A 335 -24.88 8.99 -11.84
N MET A 336 -24.57 8.06 -12.75
CA MET A 336 -23.35 7.25 -12.68
C MET A 336 -22.10 8.10 -12.89
N ARG A 337 -22.19 9.10 -13.77
CA ARG A 337 -21.09 10.03 -14.04
C ARG A 337 -20.77 10.91 -12.84
N GLU A 338 -21.78 11.51 -12.22
CA GLU A 338 -21.59 12.28 -10.99
C GLU A 338 -21.12 11.40 -9.83
N ALA A 339 -21.64 10.18 -9.70
CA ALA A 339 -21.21 9.24 -8.66
C ALA A 339 -19.71 8.90 -8.76
N ALA A 340 -19.16 8.75 -9.97
CA ALA A 340 -17.73 8.50 -10.16
C ALA A 340 -16.86 9.66 -9.64
N ILE A 341 -17.28 10.91 -9.90
CA ILE A 341 -16.59 12.13 -9.45
C ILE A 341 -16.74 12.30 -7.93
N MET A 342 -17.97 12.17 -7.42
CA MET A 342 -18.26 12.29 -6.00
C MET A 342 -17.50 11.25 -5.16
N LEU A 343 -17.52 9.98 -5.57
CA LEU A 343 -16.84 8.91 -4.81
C LEU A 343 -15.32 9.05 -4.85
N SER A 344 -14.75 9.48 -5.97
CA SER A 344 -13.30 9.73 -6.06
C SER A 344 -12.86 10.93 -5.23
N ALA A 345 -13.67 12.00 -5.15
CA ALA A 345 -13.43 13.10 -4.21
C ALA A 345 -13.56 12.65 -2.75
N ALA A 346 -14.58 11.85 -2.42
CA ALA A 346 -14.76 11.32 -1.07
C ALA A 346 -13.63 10.36 -0.64
N ALA A 347 -13.00 9.67 -1.58
CA ALA A 347 -11.90 8.75 -1.29
C ALA A 347 -10.71 9.43 -0.60
N VAL A 348 -10.49 10.74 -0.81
CA VAL A 348 -9.48 11.53 -0.11
C VAL A 348 -9.66 11.46 1.41
N PHE A 349 -10.90 11.38 1.89
CA PHE A 349 -11.23 11.28 3.31
C PHE A 349 -11.27 9.82 3.80
N TRP A 350 -11.34 8.83 2.90
CA TRP A 350 -11.19 7.42 3.25
C TRP A 350 -9.74 7.08 3.58
N ASN A 351 -8.82 7.55 2.75
CA ASN A 351 -7.41 7.63 3.07
C ASN A 351 -6.74 8.69 2.20
N PHE A 352 -6.02 9.61 2.82
CA PHE A 352 -5.47 10.78 2.12
C PHE A 352 -4.52 10.40 0.99
N ASP A 353 -3.59 9.47 1.22
CA ASP A 353 -2.53 9.13 0.27
C ASP A 353 -3.07 8.51 -1.05
N THR A 354 -3.90 7.49 -0.89
CA THR A 354 -4.43 6.65 -1.96
C THR A 354 -5.71 7.25 -2.53
N GLY A 355 -6.48 7.93 -1.70
CA GLY A 355 -7.63 8.73 -2.11
C GLY A 355 -7.25 9.94 -2.95
N ALA A 356 -6.21 10.69 -2.59
CA ALA A 356 -5.71 11.80 -3.42
C ALA A 356 -5.18 11.28 -4.76
N SER A 357 -4.38 10.21 -4.74
CA SER A 357 -3.90 9.54 -5.95
C SER A 357 -5.06 9.11 -6.86
N LEU A 358 -6.14 8.60 -6.27
CA LEU A 358 -7.34 8.18 -6.97
C LEU A 358 -8.10 9.36 -7.60
N ALA A 359 -8.34 10.42 -6.83
CA ALA A 359 -9.02 11.63 -7.31
C ALA A 359 -8.26 12.28 -8.48
N ILE A 360 -6.94 12.42 -8.35
CA ILE A 360 -6.08 12.96 -9.41
C ILE A 360 -6.14 12.06 -10.65
N ALA A 361 -6.06 10.74 -10.49
CA ALA A 361 -6.11 9.82 -11.63
C ALA A 361 -7.45 9.87 -12.38
N VAL A 362 -8.58 9.97 -11.67
CA VAL A 362 -9.89 10.17 -12.30
C VAL A 362 -9.94 11.51 -13.03
N TYR A 363 -9.51 12.60 -12.38
CA TYR A 363 -9.46 13.94 -12.99
C TYR A 363 -8.64 13.93 -14.30
N LEU A 364 -7.43 13.38 -14.28
CA LEU A 364 -6.56 13.31 -15.45
C LEU A 364 -7.14 12.40 -16.55
N THR A 365 -7.78 11.30 -16.20
CA THR A 365 -8.42 10.40 -17.18
C THR A 365 -9.58 11.09 -17.89
N LEU A 366 -10.48 11.69 -17.12
CA LEU A 366 -11.62 12.42 -17.63
C LEU A 366 -11.18 13.66 -18.43
N GLY A 367 -10.14 14.36 -17.95
CA GLY A 367 -9.52 15.48 -18.65
C GLY A 367 -8.89 15.07 -19.98
N ALA A 368 -8.16 13.96 -20.02
CA ALA A 368 -7.59 13.43 -21.26
C ALA A 368 -8.70 13.05 -22.26
N ALA A 369 -9.78 12.40 -21.80
CA ALA A 369 -10.92 12.09 -22.67
C ALA A 369 -11.54 13.36 -23.28
N ALA A 370 -11.82 14.37 -22.46
CA ALA A 370 -12.37 15.64 -22.92
C ALA A 370 -11.41 16.39 -23.87
N TRP A 371 -10.10 16.34 -23.63
CA TRP A 371 -9.09 16.99 -24.45
C TRP A 371 -9.09 16.50 -25.90
N PHE A 372 -9.39 15.23 -26.13
CA PHE A 372 -9.48 14.63 -27.47
C PHE A 372 -10.87 14.71 -28.09
N GLU A 373 -11.94 14.87 -27.30
CA GLU A 373 -13.32 14.93 -27.79
C GLU A 373 -13.81 16.35 -28.13
N LYS A 374 -13.37 17.37 -27.38
CA LYS A 374 -13.86 18.75 -27.53
C LYS A 374 -13.11 19.50 -28.63
N GLN A 375 -13.81 20.39 -29.33
CA GLN A 375 -13.25 21.25 -30.37
C GLN A 375 -12.87 22.62 -29.78
N GLY A 376 -11.71 23.15 -30.17
CA GLY A 376 -11.23 24.44 -29.67
C GLY A 376 -10.60 24.40 -28.27
N LEU A 377 -9.62 25.28 -28.03
CA LEU A 377 -8.90 25.36 -26.76
C LEU A 377 -9.78 25.87 -25.61
N GLN A 378 -10.64 26.86 -25.89
CA GLN A 378 -11.51 27.47 -24.87
C GLN A 378 -12.50 26.46 -24.28
N GLU A 379 -13.13 25.62 -25.10
CA GLU A 379 -14.04 24.58 -24.61
C GLU A 379 -13.33 23.54 -23.75
N LYS A 380 -12.12 23.13 -24.15
CA LYS A 380 -11.28 22.20 -23.39
C LYS A 380 -10.96 22.77 -22.00
N LEU A 381 -10.48 24.01 -21.95
CA LEU A 381 -10.15 24.68 -20.69
C LEU A 381 -11.38 24.89 -19.81
N LYS A 382 -12.49 25.37 -20.39
CA LYS A 382 -13.76 25.53 -19.65
C LYS A 382 -14.20 24.22 -19.03
N TRP A 383 -14.13 23.11 -19.77
CA TRP A 383 -14.54 21.82 -19.28
C TRP A 383 -13.61 21.31 -18.15
N LEU A 384 -12.30 21.47 -18.29
CA LEU A 384 -11.33 21.12 -17.25
C LEU A 384 -11.55 21.93 -15.96
N VAL A 385 -11.81 23.23 -16.07
CA VAL A 385 -12.12 24.09 -14.93
C VAL A 385 -13.42 23.67 -14.25
N LEU A 386 -14.48 23.37 -15.02
CA LEU A 386 -15.73 22.87 -14.47
C LEU A 386 -15.56 21.50 -13.79
N LEU A 387 -14.77 20.60 -14.38
CA LEU A 387 -14.46 19.31 -13.76
C LEU A 387 -13.71 19.51 -12.44
N PHE A 388 -12.67 20.35 -12.42
CA PHE A 388 -11.92 20.68 -11.21
C PHE A 388 -12.85 21.29 -10.14
N GLY A 389 -13.71 22.24 -10.53
CA GLY A 389 -14.72 22.83 -9.66
C GLY A 389 -15.65 21.79 -9.03
N LYS A 390 -16.04 20.73 -9.76
CA LYS A 390 -16.81 19.62 -9.21
C LYS A 390 -16.05 18.82 -8.17
N PHE A 391 -14.79 18.46 -8.42
CA PHE A 391 -13.96 17.76 -7.45
C PHE A 391 -13.82 18.57 -6.15
N VAL A 392 -13.54 19.87 -6.28
CA VAL A 392 -13.45 20.80 -5.14
C VAL A 392 -14.79 20.88 -4.41
N LEU A 393 -15.91 21.07 -5.12
CA LEU A 393 -17.23 21.17 -4.51
C LEU A 393 -17.61 19.90 -3.73
N TYR A 394 -17.41 18.71 -4.30
CA TYR A 394 -17.69 17.45 -3.61
C TYR A 394 -16.73 17.23 -2.43
N GLY A 395 -15.45 17.55 -2.58
CA GLY A 395 -14.48 17.49 -1.49
C GLY A 395 -14.87 18.40 -0.32
N LEU A 396 -15.20 19.66 -0.61
CA LEU A 396 -15.70 20.63 0.37
C LEU A 396 -17.03 20.20 0.99
N SER A 397 -17.90 19.53 0.24
CA SER A 397 -19.17 19.01 0.77
C SER A 397 -18.94 17.90 1.79
N VAL A 398 -18.02 16.97 1.52
CA VAL A 398 -17.63 15.92 2.48
C VAL A 398 -16.95 16.54 3.70
N PHE A 399 -15.99 17.44 3.49
CA PHE A 399 -15.32 18.18 4.57
C PHE A 399 -16.34 18.94 5.43
N GLY A 400 -17.24 19.70 4.82
CA GLY A 400 -18.26 20.48 5.50
C GLY A 400 -19.23 19.59 6.28
N LEU A 401 -19.66 18.48 5.70
CA LEU A 401 -20.51 17.50 6.39
C LEU A 401 -19.80 16.89 7.62
N LEU A 402 -18.53 16.51 7.49
CA LEU A 402 -17.74 15.99 8.61
C LEU A 402 -17.61 17.03 9.74
N ASN A 403 -17.30 18.29 9.42
CA ASN A 403 -17.20 19.35 10.42
C ASN A 403 -18.56 19.65 11.07
N LEU A 404 -19.63 19.76 10.29
CA LEU A 404 -20.97 20.05 10.78
C LEU A 404 -21.46 18.95 11.72
N LEU A 405 -21.30 17.68 11.33
CA LEU A 405 -21.73 16.54 12.16
C LEU A 405 -20.93 16.45 13.46
N ASN A 406 -19.61 16.67 13.41
CA ASN A 406 -18.80 16.68 14.63
C ASN A 406 -19.15 17.85 15.54
N TYR A 407 -19.31 19.05 14.98
CA TYR A 407 -19.68 20.22 15.77
C TYR A 407 -21.06 20.08 16.41
N TRP A 408 -22.06 19.60 15.65
CA TRP A 408 -23.40 19.36 16.17
C TRP A 408 -23.41 18.30 17.29
N ARG A 409 -22.58 17.26 17.19
CA ARG A 409 -22.55 16.16 18.17
C ARG A 409 -21.66 16.43 19.39
N PHE A 410 -20.54 17.11 19.21
CA PHE A 410 -19.46 17.22 20.20
C PHE A 410 -19.07 18.66 20.55
N GLY A 411 -19.65 19.67 19.90
CA GLY A 411 -19.34 21.08 20.14
C GLY A 411 -17.97 21.53 19.61
N ALA A 412 -17.26 20.67 18.88
CA ALA A 412 -15.91 20.95 18.37
C ALA A 412 -15.74 20.48 16.92
N VAL A 413 -14.84 21.14 16.21
CA VAL A 413 -14.41 20.72 14.87
C VAL A 413 -13.20 19.78 14.97
N PRO A 414 -13.04 18.81 14.06
CA PRO A 414 -11.85 17.96 14.00
C PRO A 414 -10.54 18.78 13.86
N ASP A 415 -9.47 18.37 14.55
CA ASP A 415 -8.12 18.92 14.38
C ASP A 415 -7.49 18.43 13.08
N TRP A 416 -7.91 19.06 11.98
CA TRP A 416 -7.37 18.80 10.65
C TRP A 416 -5.89 19.14 10.53
N ILE A 417 -5.40 20.14 11.29
CA ILE A 417 -4.00 20.56 11.24
C ILE A 417 -3.13 19.47 11.86
N GLY A 418 -3.45 19.04 13.09
CA GLY A 418 -2.73 17.96 13.76
C GLY A 418 -2.79 16.63 13.00
N ASN A 419 -3.92 16.33 12.34
CA ASN A 419 -4.01 15.17 11.45
C ASN A 419 -3.06 15.28 10.25
N LEU A 420 -3.03 16.42 9.56
CA LEU A 420 -2.16 16.65 8.41
C LEU A 420 -0.68 16.66 8.81
N GLU A 421 -0.32 17.27 9.94
CA GLU A 421 1.06 17.29 10.44
C GLU A 421 1.62 15.88 10.63
N ARG A 422 0.81 14.95 11.14
CA ARG A 422 1.22 13.54 11.31
C ARG A 422 1.45 12.83 9.98
N SER A 423 0.61 13.06 8.97
CA SER A 423 0.86 12.55 7.62
C SER A 423 2.10 13.17 6.99
N LEU A 424 2.37 14.45 7.27
CA LEU A 424 3.56 15.16 6.79
C LEU A 424 4.86 14.64 7.43
N LEU A 425 4.84 14.07 8.64
CA LEU A 425 6.02 13.45 9.25
C LEU A 425 6.56 12.29 8.39
N HIS A 426 5.65 11.43 7.89
CA HIS A 426 6.01 10.35 6.96
C HIS A 426 6.49 10.87 5.61
N ALA A 427 5.91 11.96 5.10
CA ALA A 427 6.38 12.62 3.88
C ALA A 427 7.78 13.26 4.05
N ARG A 428 8.20 13.53 5.28
CA ARG A 428 9.49 14.16 5.64
C ARG A 428 10.59 13.16 5.99
N GLY A 429 10.45 11.87 5.71
CA GLY A 429 11.56 10.92 5.88
C GLY A 429 11.43 9.88 6.97
N LEU A 430 10.33 9.86 7.73
CA LEU A 430 10.13 8.82 8.75
C LEU A 430 9.98 7.44 8.09
N ALA A 431 10.79 6.47 8.54
CA ALA A 431 10.78 5.09 8.05
C ALA A 431 11.01 4.91 6.52
N GLN A 432 11.68 5.88 5.88
CA GLN A 432 12.01 5.81 4.45
C GLN A 432 13.36 5.11 4.21
N ILE A 433 13.42 4.27 3.18
CA ILE A 433 14.65 3.66 2.69
C ILE A 433 15.03 4.37 1.37
N PRO A 434 16.32 4.69 1.15
CA PRO A 434 16.77 5.21 -0.13
C PRO A 434 16.41 4.28 -1.30
N LEU A 435 15.89 4.85 -2.38
CA LEU A 435 15.61 4.12 -3.61
C LEU A 435 16.91 3.57 -4.21
N SER A 436 16.88 2.31 -4.64
CA SER A 436 18.05 1.68 -5.26
C SER A 436 18.36 2.28 -6.65
N LEU A 437 19.64 2.30 -7.02
CA LEU A 437 20.08 2.73 -8.37
C LEU A 437 19.40 1.95 -9.49
N PHE A 438 19.25 0.64 -9.28
CA PHE A 438 18.59 -0.30 -10.17
C PHE A 438 17.61 -1.12 -9.34
N GLY A 439 16.41 -1.36 -9.84
CA GLY A 439 15.39 -2.03 -9.05
C GLY A 439 14.14 -2.39 -9.83
N PHE A 440 13.33 -3.27 -9.23
CA PHE A 440 12.10 -3.76 -9.86
C PHE A 440 11.08 -2.63 -10.14
N PHE A 441 11.20 -1.49 -9.45
CA PHE A 441 10.36 -0.31 -9.66
C PHE A 441 10.48 0.28 -11.07
N GLU A 442 11.63 0.11 -11.73
CA GLU A 442 11.87 0.59 -13.10
C GLU A 442 10.91 -0.10 -14.08
N VAL A 443 10.54 -1.37 -13.82
CA VAL A 443 9.55 -2.11 -14.61
C VAL A 443 8.16 -1.48 -14.49
N PHE A 444 7.77 -1.04 -13.30
CA PHE A 444 6.49 -0.36 -13.08
C PHE A 444 6.44 0.94 -13.85
N VAL A 445 7.49 1.77 -13.73
CA VAL A 445 7.62 3.03 -14.47
C VAL A 445 7.57 2.78 -15.97
N PHE A 446 8.30 1.78 -16.46
CA PHE A 446 8.30 1.42 -17.88
C PHE A 446 6.90 1.06 -18.38
N VAL A 447 6.15 0.23 -17.65
CA VAL A 447 4.81 -0.19 -18.08
C VAL A 447 3.83 0.97 -18.02
N TYR A 448 3.84 1.79 -16.97
CA TYR A 448 2.96 2.96 -16.87
C TYR A 448 3.25 3.97 -17.98
N LEU A 449 4.52 4.33 -18.20
CA LEU A 449 4.91 5.25 -19.28
C LEU A 449 4.58 4.69 -20.66
N SER A 450 4.93 3.42 -20.92
CA SER A 450 4.62 2.79 -22.21
C SER A 450 3.12 2.75 -22.48
N THR A 451 2.31 2.53 -21.45
CA THR A 451 0.84 2.52 -21.57
C THR A 451 0.28 3.92 -21.84
N MET A 452 0.80 4.96 -21.16
CA MET A 452 0.42 6.35 -21.43
C MET A 452 0.83 6.79 -22.84
N LEU A 453 2.04 6.45 -23.28
CA LEU A 453 2.52 6.76 -24.64
C LEU A 453 1.74 5.99 -25.71
N TYR A 454 1.41 4.72 -25.46
CA TYR A 454 0.49 3.95 -26.31
C TYR A 454 -0.88 4.64 -26.41
N PHE A 455 -1.40 5.14 -25.30
CA PHE A 455 -2.68 5.87 -25.27
C PHE A 455 -2.64 7.12 -26.17
N LEU A 456 -1.63 7.97 -25.98
CA LEU A 456 -1.44 9.18 -26.78
C LEU A 456 -1.22 8.85 -28.26
N TYR A 457 -0.43 7.82 -28.55
CA TYR A 457 -0.15 7.40 -29.92
C TYR A 457 -1.42 7.00 -30.66
N GLN A 458 -2.28 6.12 -30.10
CA GLN A 458 -3.45 5.73 -30.87
C GLN A 458 -4.53 6.81 -30.92
N LYS A 459 -4.65 7.67 -29.90
CA LYS A 459 -5.51 8.87 -29.97
C LYS A 459 -5.08 9.80 -31.10
N LYS A 460 -3.78 10.02 -31.29
CA LYS A 460 -3.24 10.77 -32.43
C LYS A 460 -3.57 10.12 -33.78
N GLN A 461 -3.65 8.80 -33.83
CA GLN A 461 -4.05 8.03 -35.02
C GLN A 461 -5.59 8.00 -35.22
N GLY A 462 -6.36 8.75 -34.43
CA GLY A 462 -7.82 8.76 -34.51
C GLY A 462 -8.50 7.48 -34.03
N ARG A 463 -7.74 6.56 -33.39
CA ARG A 463 -8.28 5.29 -32.90
C ARG A 463 -8.92 5.48 -31.53
N GLN A 464 -10.00 4.75 -31.30
CA GLN A 464 -10.57 4.63 -29.96
C GLN A 464 -9.68 3.73 -29.12
N ILE A 465 -9.35 4.18 -27.91
CA ILE A 465 -8.69 3.38 -26.87
C ILE A 465 -9.56 3.45 -25.64
N ASP A 466 -9.57 2.35 -24.91
CA ASP A 466 -10.20 2.25 -23.60
C ASP A 466 -9.62 3.27 -22.60
N PRO A 467 -10.41 4.24 -22.13
CA PRO A 467 -9.99 5.20 -21.11
C PRO A 467 -9.61 4.55 -19.77
N ILE A 468 -10.11 3.35 -19.48
CA ILE A 468 -9.80 2.61 -18.27
C ILE A 468 -8.34 2.17 -18.25
N LEU A 469 -7.77 1.83 -19.41
CA LEU A 469 -6.35 1.53 -19.52
C LEU A 469 -5.49 2.74 -19.12
N PHE A 470 -5.89 3.94 -19.55
CA PHE A 470 -5.21 5.18 -19.19
C PHE A 470 -5.35 5.47 -17.69
N PHE A 471 -6.55 5.30 -17.13
CA PHE A 471 -6.77 5.42 -15.69
C PHE A 471 -5.86 4.50 -14.89
N LEU A 472 -5.74 3.22 -15.26
CA LEU A 472 -4.89 2.27 -14.54
C LEU A 472 -3.41 2.66 -14.60
N ALA A 473 -2.94 3.23 -15.71
CA ALA A 473 -1.56 3.72 -15.82
C ALA A 473 -1.33 4.95 -14.95
N VAL A 474 -2.27 5.92 -14.95
CA VAL A 474 -2.16 7.14 -14.14
C VAL A 474 -2.31 6.82 -12.65
N TYR A 475 -3.36 6.10 -12.26
CA TYR A 475 -3.55 5.67 -10.87
C TYR A 475 -2.40 4.79 -10.40
N GLY A 476 -1.89 3.89 -11.25
CA GLY A 476 -0.67 3.13 -11.00
C GLY A 476 0.51 4.03 -10.67
N ALA A 477 0.81 5.01 -11.53
CA ALA A 477 1.91 5.95 -11.29
C ALA A 477 1.75 6.77 -9.99
N PHE A 478 0.56 7.28 -9.70
CA PHE A 478 0.34 8.05 -8.46
C PHE A 478 0.36 7.16 -7.21
N SER A 479 -0.32 6.02 -7.22
CA SER A 479 -0.30 5.07 -6.09
C SER A 479 1.10 4.51 -5.82
N PHE A 480 1.93 4.39 -6.85
CA PHE A 480 3.32 3.95 -6.73
C PHE A 480 4.21 4.93 -5.98
N THR A 481 3.79 6.19 -5.78
CA THR A 481 4.51 7.13 -4.90
C THR A 481 4.62 6.62 -3.46
N TYR A 482 3.69 5.79 -3.01
CA TYR A 482 3.78 5.14 -1.70
C TYR A 482 4.96 4.15 -1.64
N TYR A 483 5.27 3.44 -2.74
CA TYR A 483 6.50 2.68 -2.84
C TYR A 483 7.71 3.61 -2.92
N ILE A 484 7.69 4.64 -3.77
CA ILE A 484 8.83 5.56 -3.93
C ILE A 484 9.21 6.22 -2.60
N GLY A 485 8.24 6.65 -1.80
CA GLY A 485 8.52 7.31 -0.53
C GLY A 485 9.02 6.38 0.57
N VAL A 486 8.83 5.06 0.48
CA VAL A 486 9.24 4.10 1.53
C VAL A 486 10.40 3.20 1.06
N SER A 487 10.48 2.93 -0.25
CA SER A 487 11.33 1.97 -0.96
C SER A 487 11.41 0.58 -0.32
N ALA A 488 10.38 0.19 0.44
CA ALA A 488 10.31 -1.12 1.06
C ALA A 488 9.61 -2.12 0.13
N TRP A 489 10.23 -3.29 -0.04
CA TRP A 489 9.77 -4.31 -0.99
C TRP A 489 8.34 -4.78 -0.69
N ASN A 490 7.92 -4.75 0.58
CA ASN A 490 6.58 -5.14 1.01
C ASN A 490 5.50 -4.15 0.57
N VAL A 491 5.85 -3.03 -0.06
CA VAL A 491 4.86 -2.13 -0.66
C VAL A 491 4.51 -2.55 -2.09
N PHE A 492 5.43 -3.24 -2.80
CA PHE A 492 5.24 -3.60 -4.21
C PHE A 492 3.95 -4.35 -4.49
N TYR A 493 3.64 -5.37 -3.69
CA TYR A 493 2.50 -6.23 -3.97
C TYR A 493 1.16 -5.48 -3.88
N GLN A 494 1.05 -4.45 -3.05
CA GLN A 494 -0.15 -3.61 -2.93
C GLN A 494 -0.37 -2.74 -4.16
N VAL A 495 0.70 -2.10 -4.63
CA VAL A 495 0.67 -1.19 -5.80
C VAL A 495 0.74 -1.94 -7.14
N SER A 496 0.82 -3.28 -7.11
CA SER A 496 0.90 -4.14 -8.30
C SER A 496 -0.42 -4.33 -9.02
N VAL A 497 -1.58 -4.09 -8.39
CA VAL A 497 -2.87 -4.43 -9.02
C VAL A 497 -3.14 -3.65 -10.31
N PRO A 498 -2.91 -2.31 -10.39
CA PRO A 498 -3.03 -1.60 -11.65
C PRO A 498 -2.12 -2.16 -12.75
N LEU A 499 -0.90 -2.58 -12.40
CA LEU A 499 0.05 -3.20 -13.34
C LEU A 499 -0.48 -4.54 -13.86
N ILE A 500 -1.02 -5.39 -12.98
CA ILE A 500 -1.62 -6.68 -13.35
C ILE A 500 -2.82 -6.46 -14.28
N LEU A 501 -3.68 -5.47 -13.98
CA LEU A 501 -4.83 -5.14 -14.83
C LEU A 501 -4.42 -4.64 -16.22
N ILE A 502 -3.35 -3.83 -16.32
CA ILE A 502 -2.75 -3.43 -17.60
C ILE A 502 -2.22 -4.66 -18.35
N ALA A 503 -1.50 -5.56 -17.67
CA ALA A 503 -0.98 -6.78 -18.26
C ALA A 503 -2.10 -7.70 -18.79
N LEU A 504 -3.21 -7.82 -18.06
CA LEU A 504 -4.40 -8.57 -18.49
C LEU A 504 -5.03 -7.95 -19.73
N TYR A 505 -5.16 -6.63 -19.80
CA TYR A 505 -5.68 -5.93 -20.98
C TYR A 505 -4.84 -6.24 -22.23
N PHE A 506 -3.52 -6.08 -22.15
CA PHE A 506 -2.64 -6.38 -23.28
C PHE A 506 -2.64 -7.87 -23.63
N SER A 507 -2.69 -8.73 -22.62
CA SER A 507 -2.79 -10.18 -22.83
C SER A 507 -4.09 -10.55 -23.53
N TYR A 508 -5.23 -9.97 -23.15
CA TYR A 508 -6.53 -10.21 -23.79
C TYR A 508 -6.52 -9.80 -25.26
N HIS A 509 -5.99 -8.62 -25.58
CA HIS A 509 -6.03 -8.08 -26.94
C HIS A 509 -4.94 -8.59 -27.88
N TYR A 510 -3.84 -9.15 -27.36
CA TYR A 510 -2.67 -9.50 -28.17
C TYR A 510 -2.10 -10.89 -27.86
N LEU A 511 -2.90 -11.79 -27.26
CA LEU A 511 -2.45 -13.14 -26.88
C LEU A 511 -1.92 -13.97 -28.05
N GLU A 512 -2.41 -13.74 -29.28
CA GLU A 512 -1.90 -14.43 -30.47
C GLU A 512 -0.42 -14.13 -30.73
N THR A 513 0.08 -12.99 -30.24
CA THR A 513 1.47 -12.62 -30.43
C THR A 513 2.35 -13.42 -29.49
N LYS A 514 3.36 -14.07 -30.07
CA LYS A 514 4.31 -14.92 -29.34
C LYS A 514 4.99 -14.20 -28.16
N LEU A 515 5.16 -12.89 -28.21
CA LEU A 515 5.76 -12.12 -27.12
C LEU A 515 4.80 -12.01 -25.92
N VAL A 516 3.59 -11.56 -26.17
CA VAL A 516 2.57 -11.36 -25.13
C VAL A 516 2.16 -12.70 -24.52
N ALA A 517 2.01 -13.75 -25.33
CA ALA A 517 1.81 -15.11 -24.86
C ALA A 517 2.89 -15.58 -23.89
N SER A 518 4.17 -15.40 -24.23
CA SER A 518 5.29 -15.76 -23.36
C SER A 518 5.28 -14.98 -22.05
N ILE A 519 4.97 -13.67 -22.09
CA ILE A 519 4.87 -12.82 -20.88
C ILE A 519 3.70 -13.27 -20.00
N PHE A 520 2.53 -13.49 -20.60
CA PHE A 520 1.34 -13.93 -19.86
C PHE A 520 1.54 -15.31 -19.24
N ALA A 521 2.13 -16.24 -19.98
CA ALA A 521 2.47 -17.56 -19.47
C ALA A 521 3.48 -17.51 -18.32
N ALA A 522 4.49 -16.64 -18.41
CA ALA A 522 5.43 -16.39 -17.31
C ALA A 522 4.73 -15.83 -16.07
N LEU A 523 3.78 -14.91 -16.24
CA LEU A 523 2.98 -14.36 -15.14
C LEU A 523 2.07 -15.43 -14.50
N LEU A 524 1.44 -16.28 -15.30
CA LEU A 524 0.64 -17.41 -14.79
C LEU A 524 1.51 -18.39 -14.01
N PHE A 525 2.70 -18.73 -14.54
CA PHE A 525 3.63 -19.62 -13.87
C PHE A 525 4.14 -19.02 -12.55
N PHE A 526 4.48 -17.72 -12.55
CA PHE A 526 4.83 -16.98 -11.35
C PHE A 526 3.73 -17.10 -10.29
N ALA A 527 2.49 -16.80 -10.66
CA ALA A 527 1.35 -16.89 -9.74
C ALA A 527 1.14 -18.32 -9.23
N ALA A 528 1.17 -19.32 -10.12
CA ALA A 528 1.02 -20.73 -9.76
C ALA A 528 2.11 -21.21 -8.79
N PHE A 529 3.36 -20.79 -8.99
CA PHE A 529 4.45 -21.08 -8.07
C PHE A 529 4.22 -20.47 -6.70
N VAL A 530 3.79 -19.20 -6.64
CA VAL A 530 3.45 -18.53 -5.37
C VAL A 530 2.32 -19.26 -4.65
N TRP A 531 1.25 -19.63 -5.35
CA TRP A 531 0.15 -20.43 -4.81
C TRP A 531 0.65 -21.75 -4.23
N ALA A 532 1.43 -22.52 -5.01
CA ALA A 532 1.95 -23.82 -4.60
C ALA A 532 2.89 -23.72 -3.38
N ALA A 533 3.72 -22.67 -3.32
CA ALA A 533 4.64 -22.45 -2.21
C ALA A 533 3.95 -21.95 -0.93
N LYS A 534 2.87 -21.16 -1.06
CA LYS A 534 2.28 -20.43 0.07
C LYS A 534 0.99 -21.03 0.63
N ILE A 535 0.16 -21.71 -0.18
CA ILE A 535 -1.04 -22.38 0.36
C ILE A 535 -0.69 -23.34 1.51
N PRO A 536 0.28 -24.27 1.39
CA PRO A 536 0.54 -25.24 2.45
C PRO A 536 0.96 -24.54 3.75
N VAL A 537 1.71 -23.45 3.63
CA VAL A 537 2.19 -22.64 4.75
C VAL A 537 1.02 -21.92 5.43
N GLU A 538 0.15 -21.26 4.66
CA GLU A 538 -1.02 -20.56 5.20
C GLU A 538 -2.05 -21.50 5.82
N LEU A 539 -2.19 -22.73 5.31
CA LEU A 539 -3.10 -23.73 5.87
C LEU A 539 -2.53 -24.42 7.11
N ALA A 540 -1.20 -24.59 7.20
CA ALA A 540 -0.56 -25.23 8.36
C ALA A 540 -0.70 -24.43 9.67
N HIS A 541 -0.96 -23.13 9.58
CA HIS A 541 -1.16 -22.24 10.73
C HIS A 541 -2.63 -22.06 11.12
N ARG A 542 -3.56 -22.75 10.46
CA ARG A 542 -5.00 -22.69 10.77
C ARG A 542 -5.38 -23.84 11.68
N ASP A 543 -5.85 -23.52 12.87
CA ASP A 543 -6.54 -24.47 13.72
C ASP A 543 -8.06 -24.27 13.61
N TYR A 544 -8.72 -25.23 12.96
CA TYR A 544 -10.18 -25.23 12.80
C TYR A 544 -10.91 -25.70 14.05
N ARG A 545 -10.20 -26.21 15.07
CA ARG A 545 -10.80 -26.61 16.35
C ARG A 545 -11.00 -25.42 17.30
N ASP A 546 -10.13 -24.42 17.21
CA ASP A 546 -10.13 -23.24 18.09
C ASP A 546 -10.52 -21.96 17.34
N PHE A 547 -11.83 -21.81 17.12
CA PHE A 547 -12.37 -20.65 16.41
C PHE A 547 -12.20 -19.36 17.22
N GLY A 548 -11.62 -18.34 16.58
CA GLY A 548 -11.47 -16.99 17.13
C GLY A 548 -10.44 -16.84 18.25
N GLN A 549 -9.59 -17.83 18.49
CA GLN A 549 -8.43 -17.71 19.37
C GLN A 549 -7.16 -17.68 18.53
N ASP A 550 -6.41 -16.58 18.62
CA ASP A 550 -5.04 -16.54 18.12
C ASP A 550 -4.11 -16.93 19.28
N HIS A 551 -3.78 -18.22 19.36
CA HIS A 551 -2.94 -18.79 20.42
C HIS A 551 -1.58 -18.09 20.58
N TYR A 552 -1.09 -17.40 19.55
CA TYR A 552 0.18 -16.69 19.62
C TYR A 552 0.08 -15.44 20.51
N TYR A 553 -1.06 -14.74 20.50
CA TYR A 553 -1.25 -13.44 21.17
C TYR A 553 -2.27 -13.45 22.32
N ASP A 554 -3.34 -14.26 22.25
CA ASP A 554 -4.39 -14.27 23.28
C ASP A 554 -3.95 -14.90 24.62
N ASN A 555 -3.04 -15.89 24.57
CA ASN A 555 -2.58 -16.62 25.76
C ASN A 555 -1.45 -15.92 26.54
N ARG A 556 -0.96 -14.76 26.09
CA ARG A 556 0.21 -14.08 26.68
C ARG A 556 -0.11 -13.10 27.80
N ASP A 557 -1.37 -12.71 28.00
CA ASP A 557 -1.66 -11.54 28.86
C ASP A 557 -2.62 -11.80 30.05
N PRO A 558 -2.41 -12.85 30.87
CA PRO A 558 -3.22 -13.04 32.07
C PRO A 558 -3.10 -11.86 33.05
N GLY A 559 -1.91 -11.25 33.15
CA GLY A 559 -1.66 -10.05 33.95
C GLY A 559 -2.50 -8.85 33.48
N LEU A 560 -2.48 -8.55 32.18
CA LEU A 560 -3.26 -7.44 31.61
C LEU A 560 -4.78 -7.61 31.84
N ARG A 561 -5.29 -8.85 31.74
CA ARG A 561 -6.72 -9.14 32.00
C ARG A 561 -7.07 -9.01 33.47
N ALA A 562 -6.17 -9.45 34.38
CA ALA A 562 -6.35 -9.29 35.81
C ALA A 562 -6.37 -7.80 36.19
N ASP A 563 -5.43 -7.01 35.67
CA ASP A 563 -5.35 -5.58 35.90
C ASP A 563 -6.58 -4.85 35.34
N ALA A 564 -7.03 -5.19 34.12
CA ALA A 564 -8.28 -4.65 33.56
C ALA A 564 -9.51 -4.95 34.42
N LYS A 565 -9.56 -6.12 35.06
CA LYS A 565 -10.63 -6.48 35.99
C LYS A 565 -10.56 -5.60 37.24
N ILE A 566 -9.37 -5.45 37.84
CA ILE A 566 -9.14 -4.58 39.01
C ILE A 566 -9.54 -3.14 38.69
N LEU A 567 -9.11 -2.60 37.55
CA LEU A 567 -9.49 -1.25 37.11
C LEU A 567 -11.01 -1.08 37.03
N ARG A 568 -11.70 -2.03 36.40
CA ARG A 568 -13.16 -2.00 36.25
C ARG A 568 -13.92 -2.14 37.58
N GLU A 569 -13.35 -2.83 38.56
CA GLU A 569 -13.99 -3.05 39.86
C GLU A 569 -13.68 -1.91 40.85
N ASN A 570 -12.41 -1.53 40.97
CA ASN A 570 -11.94 -0.60 41.99
C ASN A 570 -11.94 0.87 41.53
N TYR A 571 -11.86 1.10 40.21
CA TYR A 571 -11.77 2.44 39.61
C TYR A 571 -12.96 2.73 38.67
N ALA A 572 -14.06 1.99 38.81
CA ALA A 572 -15.24 2.06 37.97
C ALA A 572 -15.84 3.47 37.83
N ALA A 573 -15.68 4.30 38.87
CA ALA A 573 -16.17 5.67 38.96
C ALA A 573 -15.45 6.63 37.98
N LEU A 574 -14.23 6.30 37.54
CA LEU A 574 -13.54 7.09 36.54
C LEU A 574 -14.10 6.73 35.15
N PRO A 575 -14.66 7.70 34.40
CA PRO A 575 -15.19 7.43 33.06
C PRO A 575 -14.08 7.15 32.05
N ARG A 576 -12.88 7.66 32.31
CA ARG A 576 -11.67 7.50 31.48
C ARG A 576 -10.46 7.38 32.39
N TYR A 577 -9.46 6.61 31.97
CA TYR A 577 -8.26 6.37 32.77
C TYR A 577 -7.08 7.15 32.21
N PRO A 578 -6.40 8.01 32.99
CA PRO A 578 -5.12 8.62 32.62
C PRO A 578 -4.02 7.55 32.57
N LEU A 579 -3.91 6.89 31.41
CA LEU A 579 -3.13 5.67 31.25
C LEU A 579 -1.96 5.87 30.28
N MET A 580 -0.75 5.56 30.75
CA MET A 580 0.46 5.44 29.94
C MET A 580 1.00 4.02 30.05
N HIS A 581 0.83 3.21 29.01
CA HIS A 581 1.21 1.79 29.02
C HIS A 581 1.44 1.29 27.59
N ALA A 582 2.46 0.47 27.35
CA ALA A 582 2.78 -0.09 26.02
C ALA A 582 1.58 -0.80 25.37
N ASN A 583 0.92 -1.68 26.13
CA ASN A 583 -0.33 -2.37 25.76
C ASN A 583 -1.63 -1.65 26.20
N GLY A 584 -1.60 -0.30 26.31
CA GLY A 584 -2.70 0.47 26.90
C GLY A 584 -4.05 0.30 26.20
N THR A 585 -4.08 0.24 24.86
CA THR A 585 -5.35 0.02 24.12
C THR A 585 -6.00 -1.31 24.47
N LYS A 586 -5.21 -2.39 24.55
CA LYS A 586 -5.73 -3.73 24.88
C LYS A 586 -6.27 -3.76 26.31
N LEU A 587 -5.54 -3.16 27.27
CA LEU A 587 -5.98 -3.01 28.66
C LEU A 587 -7.32 -2.27 28.75
N LEU A 588 -7.46 -1.16 28.03
CA LEU A 588 -8.65 -0.31 28.00
C LEU A 588 -9.86 -0.99 27.33
N ILE A 589 -9.64 -1.78 26.28
CA ILE A 589 -10.67 -2.62 25.67
C ILE A 589 -11.17 -3.65 26.69
N TYR A 590 -10.28 -4.33 27.41
CA TYR A 590 -10.66 -5.30 28.45
C TYR A 590 -11.38 -4.66 29.65
N ALA A 591 -10.98 -3.45 30.02
CA ALA A 591 -11.62 -2.70 31.11
C ALA A 591 -12.96 -2.05 30.68
N GLY A 592 -13.22 -1.92 29.38
CA GLY A 592 -14.40 -1.23 28.84
C GLY A 592 -14.38 0.27 29.14
N ARG A 593 -13.21 0.89 29.01
CA ARG A 593 -12.98 2.32 29.31
C ARG A 593 -12.10 2.96 28.25
N ALA A 594 -12.17 4.29 28.11
CA ALA A 594 -11.32 5.05 27.18
C ALA A 594 -10.05 5.55 27.88
N ASN A 595 -9.03 5.87 27.10
CA ASN A 595 -7.90 6.61 27.64
C ASN A 595 -8.32 8.06 27.87
N TRP A 596 -7.95 8.64 29.02
CA TRP A 596 -8.08 10.07 29.24
C TRP A 596 -7.09 10.85 28.38
N LEU A 597 -5.89 10.31 28.15
CA LEU A 597 -4.90 10.89 27.23
C LEU A 597 -5.33 10.69 25.77
N PRO A 598 -4.99 11.62 24.85
CA PRO A 598 -5.29 11.51 23.41
C PRO A 598 -4.34 10.56 22.65
N ILE A 599 -3.97 9.43 23.28
CA ILE A 599 -3.09 8.39 22.75
C ILE A 599 -3.75 7.01 22.85
N TYR A 600 -3.47 6.17 21.87
CA TYR A 600 -3.95 4.77 21.83
C TYR A 600 -2.85 3.81 21.35
N ASP A 601 -1.71 4.34 20.90
CA ASP A 601 -0.53 3.53 20.60
C ASP A 601 0.66 4.25 21.25
N PHE A 602 1.45 3.49 21.99
CA PHE A 602 2.62 3.98 22.69
C PHE A 602 3.60 4.66 21.71
N TYR A 603 3.71 4.15 20.47
CA TYR A 603 4.55 4.75 19.44
C TYR A 603 4.23 6.23 19.15
N GLN A 604 3.02 6.70 19.47
CA GLN A 604 2.65 8.12 19.33
C GLN A 604 3.33 9.02 20.35
N ALA A 605 3.74 8.45 21.48
CA ALA A 605 4.43 9.15 22.55
C ALA A 605 5.97 9.23 22.33
N ASN A 606 6.51 8.47 21.37
CA ASN A 606 7.97 8.40 21.09
C ASN A 606 8.59 9.72 20.59
N ALA A 607 7.78 10.71 20.21
CA ALA A 607 8.28 12.04 19.88
C ALA A 607 8.16 12.97 21.10
N ARG A 608 9.27 13.59 21.54
CA ARG A 608 9.30 14.63 22.59
C ARG A 608 8.26 15.74 22.37
N LYS A 609 7.98 16.06 21.10
CA LYS A 609 7.00 17.07 20.69
C LYS A 609 5.55 16.65 21.01
N THR A 610 5.25 15.36 21.01
CA THR A 610 3.94 14.82 21.41
C THR A 610 3.85 14.63 22.93
N MET A 611 4.96 14.30 23.59
CA MET A 611 4.96 14.05 25.03
C MET A 611 4.74 15.30 25.89
N ARG A 612 5.31 16.44 25.52
CA ARG A 612 5.16 17.71 26.27
C ARG A 612 3.69 18.13 26.46
N PRO A 613 2.83 18.12 25.42
CA PRO A 613 1.39 18.33 25.58
C PRO A 613 0.73 17.38 26.58
N LEU A 614 1.07 16.08 26.57
CA LEU A 614 0.51 15.09 27.49
C LEU A 614 0.90 15.40 28.94
N ILE A 615 2.18 15.70 29.19
CA ILE A 615 2.68 16.11 30.51
C ILE A 615 1.98 17.40 30.96
N SER A 616 1.85 18.38 30.06
CA SER A 616 1.17 19.64 30.37
C SER A 616 -0.28 19.42 30.77
N MET A 617 -0.99 18.55 30.05
CA MET A 617 -2.39 18.19 30.33
C MET A 617 -2.54 17.58 31.73
N VAL A 618 -1.67 16.61 32.07
CA VAL A 618 -1.66 15.99 33.41
C VAL A 618 -1.38 17.03 34.50
N LYS A 619 -0.41 17.93 34.28
CA LYS A 619 -0.05 18.97 35.25
C LYS A 619 -1.14 20.02 35.44
N SER A 620 -1.87 20.37 34.38
CA SER A 620 -2.94 21.36 34.45
C SER A 620 -4.22 20.80 35.06
N GLU A 621 -4.61 19.59 34.65
CA GLU A 621 -5.90 19.00 35.04
C GLU A 621 -5.80 18.21 36.35
N LYS A 622 -4.59 17.81 36.75
CA LYS A 622 -4.28 17.16 38.04
C LYS A 622 -5.24 16.02 38.37
N PRO A 623 -5.36 14.99 37.51
CA PRO A 623 -6.25 13.85 37.79
C PRO A 623 -5.94 13.24 39.16
N GLU A 624 -6.96 12.68 39.82
CA GLU A 624 -6.77 12.05 41.13
C GLU A 624 -5.84 10.83 41.05
N TYR A 625 -5.94 10.07 39.96
CA TYR A 625 -5.17 8.86 39.71
C TYR A 625 -4.46 8.92 38.36
N ILE A 626 -3.26 8.35 38.30
CA ILE A 626 -2.51 8.10 37.07
C ILE A 626 -2.09 6.64 37.06
N PHE A 627 -2.23 6.02 35.89
CA PHE A 627 -1.95 4.62 35.66
C PHE A 627 -0.73 4.51 34.73
N ILE A 628 0.36 3.89 35.20
CA ILE A 628 1.63 3.81 34.46
C ILE A 628 2.04 2.34 34.33
N GLY A 629 2.43 1.90 33.13
CA GLY A 629 2.93 0.54 32.92
C GLY A 629 4.23 0.27 33.69
N THR A 630 4.36 -0.94 34.24
CA THR A 630 5.56 -1.36 34.99
C THR A 630 6.76 -1.66 34.10
N GLU A 631 6.52 -2.05 32.84
CA GLU A 631 7.56 -2.15 31.82
C GLU A 631 7.96 -0.73 31.37
N THR A 632 9.19 -0.31 31.68
CA THR A 632 9.70 1.03 31.38
C THR A 632 10.48 1.06 30.06
N ASP A 633 10.18 2.08 29.25
CA ASP A 633 11.00 2.53 28.11
C ASP A 633 11.40 4.00 28.38
N GLU A 634 12.40 4.53 27.67
CA GLU A 634 12.93 5.89 27.87
C GLU A 634 11.82 6.96 27.89
N GLU A 635 10.76 6.78 27.10
CA GLU A 635 9.64 7.71 27.06
C GLU A 635 8.66 7.57 28.23
N ILE A 636 8.44 6.36 28.76
CA ILE A 636 7.67 6.18 29.99
C ILE A 636 8.45 6.81 31.14
N GLU A 637 9.75 6.60 31.21
CA GLU A 637 10.61 7.21 32.24
C GLU A 637 10.57 8.73 32.15
N TYR A 638 10.68 9.30 30.95
CA TYR A 638 10.60 10.75 30.75
C TYR A 638 9.23 11.32 31.16
N PHE A 639 8.14 10.66 30.77
CA PHE A 639 6.79 11.06 31.18
C PHE A 639 6.64 11.01 32.71
N THR A 640 7.01 9.87 33.29
CA THR A 640 6.91 9.55 34.72
C THR A 640 7.74 10.53 35.56
N ALA A 641 9.00 10.76 35.20
CA ALA A 641 9.88 11.72 35.88
C ALA A 641 9.33 13.15 35.88
N ALA A 642 8.58 13.52 34.84
CA ALA A 642 8.01 14.86 34.72
C ALA A 642 6.76 15.08 35.58
N ILE A 643 6.01 14.02 35.92
CA ILE A 643 4.70 14.12 36.58
C ILE A 643 4.67 13.61 38.02
N LEU A 644 5.52 12.63 38.39
CA LEU A 644 5.40 11.95 39.69
C LEU A 644 5.78 12.81 40.90
N ALA A 645 6.32 14.02 40.72
CA ALA A 645 6.57 14.93 41.84
C ALA A 645 5.31 15.15 42.69
N ASP A 646 4.15 15.24 42.04
CA ASP A 646 2.84 15.53 42.66
C ASP A 646 2.02 14.26 43.01
N TYR A 647 2.58 13.06 42.81
CA TYR A 647 1.87 11.80 42.99
C TYR A 647 2.68 10.82 43.85
N GLU A 648 1.99 9.93 44.55
CA GLU A 648 2.57 8.83 45.32
C GLU A 648 2.04 7.48 44.83
N LEU A 649 2.89 6.46 44.88
CA LEU A 649 2.50 5.10 44.48
C LEU A 649 1.50 4.56 45.51
N ARG A 650 0.30 4.21 45.05
CA ARG A 650 -0.77 3.65 45.88
C ARG A 650 -0.73 2.13 45.90
N GLU A 651 -0.64 1.52 44.71
CA GLU A 651 -0.58 0.07 44.55
C GLU A 651 0.14 -0.29 43.24
N SER A 652 0.76 -1.47 43.22
CA SER A 652 1.35 -2.08 42.04
C SER A 652 0.55 -3.33 41.66
N LEU A 653 0.06 -3.36 40.43
CA LEU A 653 -0.64 -4.49 39.83
C LEU A 653 0.34 -5.36 39.02
N ASN A 654 -0.16 -6.26 38.16
CA ASN A 654 0.72 -7.19 37.45
C ASN A 654 1.55 -6.51 36.37
N THR A 655 0.96 -5.56 35.64
CA THR A 655 1.61 -4.82 34.55
C THR A 655 1.48 -3.30 34.72
N LEU A 656 0.88 -2.84 35.82
CA LEU A 656 0.46 -1.44 36.00
C LEU A 656 0.69 -0.95 37.42
N ASP A 657 1.35 0.19 37.57
CA ASP A 657 1.42 0.96 38.81
C ASP A 657 0.32 2.02 38.84
N VAL A 658 -0.34 2.13 40.00
CA VAL A 658 -1.37 3.14 40.26
C VAL A 658 -0.82 4.21 41.19
N TYR A 659 -0.77 5.43 40.67
CA TYR A 659 -0.33 6.60 41.41
C TYR A 659 -1.52 7.45 41.81
N GLN A 660 -1.56 7.89 43.06
CA GLN A 660 -2.56 8.81 43.59
C GLN A 660 -1.94 10.18 43.82
N ARG A 661 -2.69 11.24 43.54
CA ARG A 661 -2.23 12.61 43.77
C ARG A 661 -1.96 12.84 45.26
N LYS A 662 -0.81 13.45 45.58
CA LYS A 662 -0.49 13.90 46.94
C LYS A 662 -1.48 14.99 47.36
N ASN A 663 -1.91 14.93 48.62
CA ASN A 663 -2.82 15.93 49.20
C ASN A 663 -2.15 17.29 49.39
#